data_AF-A0A1F2HMU8-F1
#
_entry.id   AF-A0A1F2HMU8-F1
#
_cell.length_a   1.000
_cell.length_b   1.000
_cell.length_c   1.000
_cell.angle_alpha   90.00
_cell.angle_beta   90.00
_cell.angle_gamma   90.00
#
_symmetry.space_group_name_H-M   'P 1'
#
loop_
_entity.id
_entity.type
_entity.pdbx_description
1 polymer ?
#
loop_
_entity_poly.entity_id
_entity_poly.type
_entity_poly.pdbx_seq_one_letter_code
_entity_poly.pdbx_strand_id
1 'polypeptide(L)'
;MKVNSNFFRLASKKRLVSLSCATALASFALIARPVFAEELTTDKPTNLDTTTVTTATVETTADLVETHSSSAVGLSETSAASTTENVSSNSTETANPLLATSEATSDSASQAGSQSQAASESPNTASTTASTSTVTSTATSEANSNTPATSSETNITGGEYYLGDYGLWHYRDANGKDLVGPQTVDGIKVYFYKTGAQARGEFAGDRKYYDNEKGALVTNSYVTYKDDTYYIDENGYALKGPHVINGVHVYFNDNWQPGSTGAMLKNAFGRDNRYYNEKGEQVDFGTNNYFQIGEDWYYAGSDGAIVKGPQIIDGKQVYFEKESGKQVRNHFVKDASNPKKLYYYGDDNGALVTNQYLVAYNKQTQRKERYYLNAEGTPSLGEQTIEGKQVYFDPQDGRQLFDVFSSTGHYYDQDGILKDFGTNHYVNIKGNWYYVGSDGAFVKGRKVINGAQVYFDKDGKQVKGDFDDDNNFHDINDGDLVTNRLVTVGDKSYYIGTYNKAIKGATVIDGIEYYFDDTTGVQVKGDFASNGKYYDARSGAPVTNSYVQVGQDWYYVDKEGKAVTGEHTINGDHVYFEDYRGKQVKGNFAENGRYYDQHTGALTDLGTNRYVQVNDDWYYIGSTGTILKGQQTIDGVEVYFDTTTGKQAKGVFINEYGSAENPNYGLSTVKFYDKDNGALLKQQYFNFNDNWYYADADGTILKGAHTIDGVDVYFDKSNGKQVKGKFVTESGDVSDSGIHYYDKDNGALIKGGYFTDGGHWYYADDQGNLLSGEHTINRIKVYFNPKTHRQARNTIVNGYYYDKETGAPHAVPRNQFIDLDDDLYYFDSEGKPLTGKQIIDGKEYYFRENGSARRGDFNFFGTGPYYDKKTGAAVYKAGLVEVGNGQWCYINDKSEKLLYLQNIDGKLYYFENFRAIYYTSGYLAKDRVLSPEAEDYDRNWTANTTEVVKSEPYAYYYFDADTGAAVTNQFINWRGNTYYFGADGKALVFDQIIDGKHYYFDEQGKQVKGQFILDYNGNLYFDDNTGELLTNTIRTINGKTYSFDKNGKSTEI
;
A
#
# COMPACT_ATOMS: atom_id res chain seq x y z
N MET A 1 -60.03 30.13 -10.33
CA MET A 1 -61.19 29.20 -10.45
C MET A 1 -60.66 27.79 -10.64
N LYS A 2 -61.49 26.75 -10.45
CA LYS A 2 -61.23 25.29 -10.63
C LYS A 2 -60.42 24.97 -11.93
N VAL A 3 -59.67 23.86 -12.08
CA VAL A 3 -59.83 22.47 -11.58
C VAL A 3 -58.46 21.76 -11.33
N ASN A 4 -58.43 20.88 -10.32
CA ASN A 4 -57.54 19.73 -9.98
C ASN A 4 -56.05 19.62 -10.41
N SER A 5 -55.26 19.13 -9.45
CA SER A 5 -53.92 18.56 -9.58
C SER A 5 -53.91 17.03 -9.55
N ASN A 6 -52.87 16.38 -10.08
CA ASN A 6 -52.13 15.27 -9.42
C ASN A 6 -50.91 14.84 -10.25
N PHE A 7 -49.80 14.52 -9.59
CA PHE A 7 -48.56 13.98 -10.18
C PHE A 7 -48.32 12.54 -9.68
N PHE A 8 -47.77 11.67 -10.54
CA PHE A 8 -47.38 10.30 -10.16
C PHE A 8 -45.92 10.22 -9.72
N ARG A 9 -45.64 9.38 -8.71
CA ARG A 9 -44.34 8.73 -8.50
C ARG A 9 -44.52 7.23 -8.72
N LEU A 10 -43.56 6.56 -9.35
CA LEU A 10 -43.51 5.11 -9.38
C LEU A 10 -42.86 4.56 -8.10
N ALA A 11 -43.29 3.37 -7.68
CA ALA A 11 -42.70 2.61 -6.60
C ALA A 11 -42.37 1.18 -7.07
N SER A 12 -41.27 0.61 -6.55
CA SER A 12 -40.85 -0.76 -6.89
C SER A 12 -41.81 -1.80 -6.33
N LYS A 13 -41.99 -2.92 -7.06
CA LYS A 13 -42.92 -3.99 -6.72
C LYS A 13 -42.17 -5.22 -6.19
N LYS A 14 -42.32 -5.53 -4.90
CA LYS A 14 -42.26 -6.93 -4.43
C LYS A 14 -43.59 -7.61 -4.77
N ARG A 15 -43.56 -8.84 -5.29
CA ARG A 15 -44.74 -9.70 -5.47
C ARG A 15 -44.75 -10.78 -4.40
N LEU A 16 -45.91 -11.00 -3.77
CA LEU A 16 -46.21 -12.28 -3.12
C LEU A 16 -46.66 -13.29 -4.18
N VAL A 17 -46.37 -14.56 -3.91
CA VAL A 17 -47.23 -15.70 -4.25
C VAL A 17 -47.53 -16.42 -2.91
N SER A 18 -48.65 -17.13 -2.82
CA SER A 18 -49.31 -17.50 -1.57
C SER A 18 -49.77 -18.96 -1.56
N LEU A 19 -50.30 -19.40 -0.40
CA LEU A 19 -50.80 -20.76 -0.09
C LEU A 19 -49.69 -21.84 -0.01
N SER A 20 -49.83 -22.91 0.76
CA SER A 20 -50.74 -23.19 1.88
C SER A 20 -50.30 -24.47 2.59
N CYS A 21 -50.46 -24.55 3.92
CA CYS A 21 -50.59 -25.83 4.61
C CYS A 21 -51.41 -25.66 5.89
N ALA A 22 -52.10 -26.72 6.32
CA ALA A 22 -52.96 -26.72 7.49
C ALA A 22 -52.71 -27.97 8.35
N THR A 23 -52.90 -27.84 9.67
CA THR A 23 -53.39 -28.84 10.64
C THR A 23 -52.95 -30.32 10.53
N ALA A 24 -52.52 -30.99 11.61
CA ALA A 24 -52.37 -30.61 13.02
C ALA A 24 -51.71 -31.74 13.85
N LEU A 25 -51.56 -31.49 15.17
CA LEU A 25 -51.39 -32.45 16.28
C LEU A 25 -49.97 -33.06 16.44
N ALA A 26 -49.49 -33.35 17.68
CA ALA A 26 -50.18 -33.35 18.98
C ALA A 26 -49.31 -32.82 20.16
N SER A 27 -49.98 -32.21 21.16
CA SER A 27 -49.73 -32.23 22.64
C SER A 27 -48.30 -32.16 23.21
N PHE A 28 -48.01 -31.36 24.26
CA PHE A 28 -48.75 -31.33 25.54
C PHE A 28 -48.83 -29.95 26.25
N ALA A 29 -49.64 -29.93 27.31
CA ALA A 29 -50.24 -28.78 28.02
C ALA A 29 -49.32 -27.73 28.71
N LEU A 30 -49.88 -26.52 28.88
CA LEU A 30 -49.44 -25.46 29.80
C LEU A 30 -50.48 -25.24 30.91
N ILE A 31 -50.09 -25.41 32.19
CA ILE A 31 -50.84 -25.04 33.41
C ILE A 31 -49.78 -24.79 34.51
N ALA A 32 -49.78 -23.74 35.35
CA ALA A 32 -50.45 -22.43 35.33
C ALA A 32 -49.75 -21.47 36.33
N ARG A 33 -50.12 -20.17 36.35
CA ARG A 33 -49.83 -19.21 37.44
C ARG A 33 -51.10 -18.94 38.29
N PRO A 34 -50.93 -18.54 39.56
CA PRO A 34 -51.79 -17.52 40.20
C PRO A 34 -51.00 -16.19 40.43
N VAL A 35 -51.50 -14.95 40.19
CA VAL A 35 -52.52 -14.08 40.86
C VAL A 35 -52.23 -13.82 42.36
N PHE A 36 -52.32 -12.63 42.99
CA PHE A 36 -53.04 -11.32 42.80
C PHE A 36 -52.14 -10.09 43.13
N ALA A 37 -52.22 -8.92 42.44
CA ALA A 37 -53.01 -7.66 42.67
C ALA A 37 -52.38 -6.68 43.71
N GLU A 38 -52.73 -5.38 43.85
CA GLU A 38 -53.88 -4.51 43.45
C GLU A 38 -53.36 -3.03 43.31
N GLU A 39 -53.59 -2.30 42.21
CA GLU A 39 -54.59 -1.20 41.96
C GLU A 39 -54.22 0.27 42.31
N LEU A 40 -54.57 1.21 41.38
CA LEU A 40 -54.93 2.66 41.52
C LEU A 40 -53.96 3.63 42.28
N THR A 41 -53.73 4.92 41.97
CA THR A 41 -54.09 5.94 40.93
C THR A 41 -53.06 7.12 41.07
N THR A 42 -53.02 8.27 40.36
CA THR A 42 -53.97 9.03 39.51
C THR A 42 -53.21 9.98 38.55
N ASP A 43 -53.88 10.45 37.49
CA ASP A 43 -53.74 11.73 36.75
C ASP A 43 -52.42 12.35 36.22
N LYS A 44 -52.59 12.84 34.99
CA LYS A 44 -51.77 13.70 34.10
C LYS A 44 -52.01 15.20 34.44
N PRO A 45 -51.49 16.24 33.72
CA PRO A 45 -50.60 16.25 32.53
C PRO A 45 -49.50 17.37 32.43
N THR A 46 -48.75 17.32 31.32
CA THR A 46 -48.23 18.44 30.47
C THR A 46 -47.09 19.39 30.90
N ASN A 47 -46.02 19.35 30.08
CA ASN A 47 -45.34 20.43 29.33
C ASN A 47 -45.18 21.85 29.91
N LEU A 48 -43.93 22.33 29.92
CA LEU A 48 -43.32 23.49 29.20
C LEU A 48 -41.88 23.67 29.76
N ASP A 49 -40.94 24.51 29.28
CA ASP A 49 -40.42 24.88 27.94
C ASP A 49 -39.14 25.77 28.15
N THR A 50 -38.31 25.94 27.12
CA THR A 50 -37.38 27.08 26.84
C THR A 50 -36.45 27.75 27.90
N THR A 51 -35.14 27.49 27.73
CA THR A 51 -34.00 28.47 27.60
C THR A 51 -33.59 29.50 28.68
N THR A 52 -32.25 29.55 28.93
CA THR A 52 -31.41 30.72 29.35
C THR A 52 -31.63 31.27 30.80
N VAL A 53 -30.77 32.08 31.45
CA VAL A 53 -29.69 33.03 31.03
C VAL A 53 -28.47 33.03 31.97
N THR A 54 -27.31 33.40 31.41
CA THR A 54 -26.03 33.87 31.99
C THR A 54 -26.09 34.78 33.24
N THR A 55 -25.04 34.77 34.10
CA THR A 55 -24.42 35.98 34.70
C THR A 55 -23.09 35.66 35.41
N ALA A 56 -22.33 36.67 35.87
CA ALA A 56 -20.97 36.52 36.39
C ALA A 56 -20.58 37.53 37.50
N THR A 57 -19.41 37.29 38.11
CA THR A 57 -18.46 38.25 38.75
C THR A 57 -18.70 38.87 40.16
N VAL A 58 -17.56 38.97 40.89
CA VAL A 58 -17.11 40.04 41.82
C VAL A 58 -17.30 39.91 43.36
N GLU A 59 -16.13 39.83 44.06
CA GLU A 59 -15.73 40.33 45.41
C GLU A 59 -16.53 39.89 46.68
N THR A 60 -16.03 39.94 47.95
CA THR A 60 -15.14 40.91 48.65
C THR A 60 -14.33 40.36 49.86
N THR A 61 -13.11 40.88 50.04
CA THR A 61 -12.34 41.24 51.27
C THR A 61 -12.59 40.63 52.68
N ALA A 62 -11.49 40.18 53.32
CA ALA A 62 -11.00 40.50 54.70
C ALA A 62 -9.59 39.86 54.86
N ASP A 63 -8.47 40.46 55.30
CA ASP A 63 -8.09 41.65 56.12
C ASP A 63 -7.76 41.34 57.60
N LEU A 64 -6.82 42.12 58.17
CA LEU A 64 -6.16 42.08 59.50
C LEU A 64 -5.03 41.05 59.72
N VAL A 65 -3.95 41.33 60.49
CA VAL A 65 -3.04 42.51 60.55
C VAL A 65 -1.78 42.15 61.39
N GLU A 66 -0.69 42.88 61.15
CA GLU A 66 0.61 43.08 61.87
C GLU A 66 0.79 42.51 63.31
N THR A 67 2.00 42.20 63.80
CA THR A 67 2.99 43.22 64.27
C THR A 67 4.46 42.81 64.24
N HIS A 68 5.33 43.81 64.04
CA HIS A 68 6.79 43.74 64.10
C HIS A 68 7.36 43.60 65.53
N SER A 69 8.62 43.12 65.65
CA SER A 69 9.69 43.84 66.35
C SER A 69 11.09 43.29 66.04
N SER A 70 12.08 44.19 66.01
CA SER A 70 13.49 43.90 65.73
C SER A 70 14.37 43.89 66.99
N SER A 71 15.47 43.14 66.99
CA SER A 71 16.67 43.41 67.81
C SER A 71 17.90 42.70 67.23
N ALA A 72 19.10 43.16 67.59
CA ALA A 72 20.38 42.71 67.04
C ALA A 72 21.48 42.64 68.12
N VAL A 73 22.69 42.18 67.73
CA VAL A 73 23.90 41.98 68.57
C VAL A 73 23.80 40.73 69.49
N GLY A 74 24.82 39.88 69.65
CA GLY A 74 26.17 39.77 69.01
C GLY A 74 27.19 39.09 69.96
N LEU A 75 28.39 38.71 69.44
CA LEU A 75 29.57 38.17 70.19
C LEU A 75 29.38 36.74 70.78
N SER A 76 30.40 35.89 71.04
CA SER A 76 31.80 35.76 70.57
C SER A 76 32.28 34.29 70.73
N GLU A 77 33.45 33.95 70.13
CA GLU A 77 34.60 33.13 70.65
C GLU A 77 34.41 32.06 71.78
N THR A 78 35.17 30.95 71.93
CA THR A 78 36.39 30.37 71.29
C THR A 78 36.67 28.97 71.84
N SER A 79 37.47 28.14 71.12
CA SER A 79 38.41 27.12 71.68
C SER A 79 37.84 25.91 72.49
N ALA A 80 38.59 24.83 72.78
CA ALA A 80 39.60 24.10 71.99
C ALA A 80 39.90 22.70 72.58
N ALA A 81 40.23 21.75 71.69
CA ALA A 81 41.23 20.68 71.80
C ALA A 81 41.23 19.59 72.92
N SER A 82 41.53 18.36 72.45
CA SER A 82 42.26 17.26 73.14
C SER A 82 41.55 16.48 74.27
N THR A 83 41.88 15.20 74.55
CA THR A 83 43.07 14.38 74.17
C THR A 83 42.73 12.89 73.98
N THR A 84 43.63 12.16 73.30
CA THR A 84 43.99 10.70 73.30
C THR A 84 43.38 9.76 74.36
N GLU A 85 43.22 8.45 74.13
CA GLU A 85 44.15 7.43 73.56
C GLU A 85 43.52 6.54 72.46
N ASN A 86 44.24 6.12 71.39
CA ASN A 86 45.19 4.98 71.28
C ASN A 86 44.50 3.61 71.52
N VAL A 87 44.62 2.58 70.67
CA VAL A 87 45.85 1.86 70.25
C VAL A 87 45.78 1.34 68.79
N SER A 88 46.94 1.35 68.11
CA SER A 88 47.47 0.47 67.02
C SER A 88 46.52 -0.53 66.26
N SER A 89 46.69 -0.78 64.96
CA SER A 89 47.99 -0.88 64.25
C SER A 89 47.89 -0.73 62.71
N ASN A 90 49.02 -0.28 62.12
CA ASN A 90 49.51 -0.33 60.72
C ASN A 90 48.53 0.00 59.56
N SER A 91 48.71 1.02 58.71
CA SER A 91 49.88 1.43 57.88
C SER A 91 50.26 0.39 56.79
N THR A 92 50.53 0.71 55.53
CA THR A 92 50.60 1.97 54.73
C THR A 92 50.64 1.57 53.22
N GLU A 93 50.52 2.39 52.16
CA GLU A 93 50.46 3.86 51.97
C GLU A 93 49.64 4.22 50.69
N THR A 94 49.66 5.48 50.24
CA THR A 94 49.11 5.97 48.95
C THR A 94 49.97 5.63 47.73
N ALA A 95 49.38 5.34 46.56
CA ALA A 95 49.95 5.69 45.23
C ALA A 95 48.97 5.56 44.04
N ASN A 96 49.21 6.36 43.00
CA ASN A 96 48.88 6.12 41.58
C ASN A 96 50.10 5.39 40.92
N PRO A 97 50.09 4.88 39.67
CA PRO A 97 49.00 4.60 38.71
C PRO A 97 49.18 3.18 38.04
N LEU A 98 48.84 3.03 36.75
CA LEU A 98 49.23 1.97 35.77
C LEU A 98 48.49 0.59 35.74
N LEU A 99 47.85 0.35 34.58
CA LEU A 99 48.06 -0.75 33.60
C LEU A 99 48.10 -2.26 33.98
N ALA A 100 47.28 -3.04 33.24
CA ALA A 100 47.37 -4.49 32.94
C ALA A 100 47.14 -5.46 34.13
N THR A 101 46.82 -6.77 33.96
CA THR A 101 46.58 -7.67 32.80
C THR A 101 45.20 -8.38 33.00
N SER A 102 44.64 -9.36 32.27
CA SER A 102 44.73 -10.00 30.91
C SER A 102 43.33 -10.66 30.67
N GLU A 103 43.01 -11.78 29.99
CA GLU A 103 43.68 -12.85 29.20
C GLU A 103 42.63 -13.64 28.35
N ALA A 104 43.09 -14.50 27.41
CA ALA A 104 42.32 -15.54 26.66
C ALA A 104 41.20 -15.08 25.69
N THR A 105 40.95 -15.68 24.51
CA THR A 105 41.65 -16.67 23.65
C THR A 105 41.17 -16.40 22.20
N SER A 106 42.03 -16.30 21.19
CA SER A 106 42.46 -17.37 20.25
C SER A 106 41.31 -17.96 19.39
N ASP A 107 41.45 -18.25 18.09
CA ASP A 107 42.62 -18.40 17.20
C ASP A 107 42.33 -17.80 15.79
N SER A 108 43.28 -17.18 15.06
CA SER A 108 44.40 -17.75 14.25
C SER A 108 43.93 -18.59 13.04
N ALA A 109 44.50 -18.52 11.82
CA ALA A 109 45.47 -17.64 11.13
C ALA A 109 45.32 -17.92 9.59
N SER A 110 46.06 -17.41 8.59
CA SER A 110 47.34 -16.67 8.48
C SER A 110 47.30 -15.80 7.19
N GLN A 111 47.88 -14.60 7.15
CA GLN A 111 49.18 -14.24 6.51
C GLN A 111 49.46 -14.81 5.09
N ALA A 112 50.08 -14.08 4.16
CA ALA A 112 50.48 -12.65 4.04
C ALA A 112 50.63 -12.34 2.53
N GLY A 113 50.47 -11.11 2.00
CA GLY A 113 51.36 -9.95 2.17
C GLY A 113 52.31 -9.81 0.95
N SER A 114 52.84 -8.66 0.55
CA SER A 114 52.69 -7.27 1.03
C SER A 114 53.21 -6.29 -0.04
N GLN A 115 52.67 -5.05 -0.09
CA GLN A 115 53.37 -3.79 -0.49
C GLN A 115 53.98 -3.69 -1.92
N SER A 116 54.28 -2.53 -2.52
CA SER A 116 53.97 -1.09 -2.30
C SER A 116 54.26 -0.36 -3.63
N GLN A 117 53.34 0.40 -4.23
CA GLN A 117 53.12 1.85 -4.02
C GLN A 117 54.24 2.80 -4.50
N ALA A 118 54.06 3.38 -5.69
CA ALA A 118 54.58 4.67 -6.21
C ALA A 118 53.67 5.05 -7.41
N ALA A 119 53.13 6.26 -7.62
CA ALA A 119 53.74 7.60 -7.72
C ALA A 119 54.60 7.76 -9.00
N SER A 120 54.41 8.77 -9.87
CA SER A 120 53.46 9.91 -9.85
C SER A 120 53.31 10.62 -11.22
N GLU A 121 52.29 11.48 -11.32
CA GLU A 121 52.20 12.69 -12.18
C GLU A 121 51.91 12.64 -13.70
N SER A 122 51.29 13.73 -14.13
CA SER A 122 50.75 14.11 -15.46
C SER A 122 51.84 14.85 -16.30
N PRO A 123 51.61 15.52 -17.49
CA PRO A 123 50.34 15.88 -18.13
C PRO A 123 50.26 15.93 -19.70
N ASN A 124 49.05 16.30 -20.16
CA ASN A 124 48.76 17.31 -21.20
C ASN A 124 48.53 16.98 -22.70
N THR A 125 47.59 17.79 -23.23
CA THR A 125 47.47 18.37 -24.59
C THR A 125 47.02 17.57 -25.84
N ALA A 126 45.87 18.04 -26.35
CA ALA A 126 45.65 18.54 -27.72
C ALA A 126 45.25 17.61 -28.89
N SER A 127 43.97 17.77 -29.29
CA SER A 127 43.49 18.10 -30.65
C SER A 127 44.08 17.38 -31.89
N THR A 128 43.19 16.75 -32.65
CA THR A 128 43.40 16.47 -34.09
C THR A 128 42.25 17.02 -34.92
N THR A 129 42.58 17.57 -36.10
CA THR A 129 41.64 18.20 -37.04
C THR A 129 41.19 17.20 -38.11
N ALA A 130 40.02 17.44 -38.70
CA ALA A 130 39.40 16.58 -39.71
C ALA A 130 40.25 16.35 -40.98
N SER A 131 40.01 15.23 -41.68
CA SER A 131 39.42 15.28 -43.04
C SER A 131 39.01 13.90 -43.58
N THR A 132 37.84 13.88 -44.24
CA THR A 132 37.40 13.00 -45.35
C THR A 132 38.11 11.66 -45.64
N SER A 133 37.32 10.59 -45.76
CA SER A 133 37.49 9.60 -46.85
C SER A 133 36.19 8.88 -47.19
N THR A 134 36.06 8.53 -48.47
CA THR A 134 34.91 7.86 -49.08
C THR A 134 34.83 6.36 -48.75
N VAL A 135 33.59 5.85 -48.79
CA VAL A 135 33.16 4.46 -49.08
C VAL A 135 34.26 3.46 -49.44
N THR A 136 34.36 2.37 -48.67
CA THR A 136 34.43 0.98 -49.17
C THR A 136 34.00 0.04 -48.04
N SER A 137 33.23 -1.01 -48.37
CA SER A 137 32.73 -2.00 -47.42
C SER A 137 33.84 -2.96 -46.96
N THR A 138 33.88 -3.27 -45.65
CA THR A 138 34.68 -4.37 -45.10
C THR A 138 33.82 -5.25 -44.21
N ALA A 139 33.50 -6.45 -44.68
CA ALA A 139 32.89 -7.49 -43.85
C ALA A 139 33.96 -8.15 -42.99
N THR A 140 33.84 -8.07 -41.67
CA THR A 140 34.80 -8.70 -40.74
C THR A 140 34.46 -10.18 -40.54
N SER A 141 34.91 -11.03 -41.48
CA SER A 141 34.83 -12.48 -41.32
C SER A 141 35.92 -12.98 -40.37
N GLU A 142 35.58 -13.25 -39.10
CA GLU A 142 36.46 -14.07 -38.26
C GLU A 142 36.38 -15.53 -38.71
N ALA A 143 37.36 -15.95 -39.50
CA ALA A 143 37.53 -17.33 -39.88
C ALA A 143 38.04 -18.16 -38.70
N ASN A 144 37.31 -19.21 -38.32
CA ASN A 144 37.89 -20.30 -37.54
C ASN A 144 38.12 -21.49 -38.47
N SER A 145 39.32 -22.07 -38.42
CA SER A 145 39.85 -22.91 -39.49
C SER A 145 39.31 -24.34 -39.46
N ASN A 146 38.86 -24.83 -40.61
CA ASN A 146 39.02 -26.24 -40.96
C ASN A 146 39.20 -26.41 -42.47
N THR A 147 40.15 -27.27 -42.83
CA THR A 147 40.50 -27.65 -44.21
C THR A 147 39.28 -28.26 -44.93
N PRO A 148 39.05 -28.02 -46.23
CA PRO A 148 37.89 -28.55 -46.94
C PRO A 148 37.94 -30.08 -47.07
N ALA A 149 37.36 -30.78 -46.10
CA ALA A 149 36.89 -32.12 -46.28
C ALA A 149 35.63 -32.05 -47.17
N THR A 150 35.74 -32.54 -48.41
CA THR A 150 34.61 -32.62 -49.34
C THR A 150 33.66 -33.73 -48.89
N SER A 151 32.94 -33.51 -47.79
CA SER A 151 31.82 -34.34 -47.40
C SER A 151 30.74 -34.21 -48.46
N SER A 152 30.64 -35.21 -49.33
CA SER A 152 29.46 -35.39 -50.18
C SER A 152 28.24 -35.37 -49.27
N GLU A 153 27.34 -34.41 -49.46
CA GLU A 153 26.04 -34.41 -48.78
C GLU A 153 25.33 -35.70 -49.17
N THR A 154 25.32 -36.67 -48.27
CA THR A 154 24.72 -37.98 -48.50
C THR A 154 23.22 -37.81 -48.53
N ASN A 155 22.66 -37.62 -49.73
CA ASN A 155 21.23 -37.54 -49.93
C ASN A 155 20.58 -38.86 -49.47
N ILE A 156 19.85 -38.81 -48.36
CA ILE A 156 19.22 -39.98 -47.74
C ILE A 156 17.92 -40.26 -48.49
N THR A 157 17.81 -41.46 -49.04
CA THR A 157 16.66 -41.90 -49.84
C THR A 157 16.21 -43.29 -49.39
N GLY A 158 14.91 -43.58 -49.48
CA GLY A 158 14.36 -44.90 -49.14
C GLY A 158 14.17 -45.17 -47.65
N GLY A 159 14.11 -44.12 -46.82
CA GLY A 159 13.52 -44.16 -45.48
C GLY A 159 12.04 -43.76 -45.50
N GLU A 160 11.47 -43.47 -44.33
CA GLU A 160 10.07 -43.02 -44.22
C GLU A 160 9.89 -41.84 -43.26
N TYR A 161 9.03 -40.89 -43.65
CA TYR A 161 8.49 -39.85 -42.77
C TYR A 161 7.31 -40.42 -41.97
N TYR A 162 7.30 -40.19 -40.66
CA TYR A 162 6.20 -40.60 -39.78
C TYR A 162 5.88 -39.52 -38.74
N LEU A 163 4.74 -39.64 -38.07
CA LEU A 163 4.32 -38.73 -37.00
C LEU A 163 4.60 -39.36 -35.62
N GLY A 164 5.39 -38.67 -34.80
CA GLY A 164 5.73 -39.08 -33.44
C GLY A 164 4.76 -38.59 -32.37
N ASP A 165 5.13 -38.78 -31.11
CA ASP A 165 4.40 -38.23 -29.97
C ASP A 165 4.21 -36.70 -30.10
N TYR A 166 3.08 -36.20 -29.60
CA TYR A 166 2.65 -34.80 -29.73
C TYR A 166 2.42 -34.33 -31.19
N GLY A 167 2.43 -35.22 -32.17
CA GLY A 167 2.08 -34.91 -33.57
C GLY A 167 3.21 -34.26 -34.38
N LEU A 168 4.47 -34.40 -33.94
CA LEU A 168 5.64 -33.87 -34.65
C LEU A 168 6.10 -34.83 -35.76
N TRP A 169 6.65 -34.28 -36.86
CA TRP A 169 7.22 -35.08 -37.95
C TRP A 169 8.60 -35.63 -37.58
N HIS A 170 8.85 -36.89 -37.87
CA HIS A 170 10.12 -37.59 -37.73
C HIS A 170 10.48 -38.28 -39.06
N TYR A 171 11.73 -38.69 -39.23
CA TYR A 171 12.16 -39.53 -40.37
C TYR A 171 13.08 -40.66 -39.92
N ARG A 172 12.79 -41.89 -40.36
CA ARG A 172 13.65 -43.06 -40.15
C ARG A 172 14.41 -43.41 -41.42
N ASP A 173 15.69 -43.74 -41.26
CA ASP A 173 16.49 -44.34 -42.32
C ASP A 173 16.01 -45.77 -42.66
N ALA A 174 16.56 -46.35 -43.73
CA ALA A 174 16.25 -47.72 -44.16
C ALA A 174 16.65 -48.82 -43.15
N ASN A 175 17.30 -48.47 -42.03
CA ASN A 175 17.62 -49.36 -40.91
C ASN A 175 16.66 -49.20 -39.72
N GLY A 176 15.64 -48.33 -39.85
CA GLY A 176 14.66 -48.03 -38.80
C GLY A 176 15.14 -47.01 -37.76
N LYS A 177 16.20 -46.25 -38.02
CA LYS A 177 16.79 -45.30 -37.09
C LYS A 177 16.38 -43.85 -37.42
N ASP A 178 15.86 -43.14 -36.41
CA ASP A 178 15.56 -41.71 -36.48
C ASP A 178 16.79 -40.85 -36.83
N LEU A 179 16.61 -39.88 -37.71
CA LEU A 179 17.63 -38.88 -38.07
C LEU A 179 17.70 -37.72 -37.06
N VAL A 180 18.90 -37.15 -36.93
CA VAL A 180 19.18 -35.97 -36.08
C VAL A 180 20.17 -35.02 -36.78
N GLY A 181 20.12 -33.73 -36.46
CA GLY A 181 20.94 -32.67 -37.05
C GLY A 181 20.44 -32.19 -38.42
N PRO A 182 21.22 -31.32 -39.11
CA PRO A 182 20.95 -30.97 -40.50
C PRO A 182 21.18 -32.19 -41.41
N GLN A 183 20.27 -32.43 -42.35
CA GLN A 183 20.27 -33.58 -43.25
C GLN A 183 19.84 -33.17 -44.66
N THR A 184 20.10 -34.01 -45.66
CA THR A 184 19.46 -33.91 -46.98
C THR A 184 18.67 -35.20 -47.22
N VAL A 185 17.35 -35.08 -47.40
CA VAL A 185 16.41 -36.21 -47.55
C VAL A 185 15.68 -36.02 -48.87
N ASP A 186 15.73 -37.03 -49.76
CA ASP A 186 15.15 -37.00 -51.11
C ASP A 186 15.42 -35.71 -51.92
N GLY A 187 16.60 -35.11 -51.71
CA GLY A 187 17.08 -33.87 -52.34
C GLY A 187 16.73 -32.57 -51.61
N ILE A 188 15.97 -32.66 -50.51
CA ILE A 188 15.52 -31.52 -49.70
C ILE A 188 16.44 -31.37 -48.47
N LYS A 189 16.99 -30.17 -48.24
CA LYS A 189 17.77 -29.88 -47.03
C LYS A 189 16.84 -29.61 -45.86
N VAL A 190 16.93 -30.41 -44.81
CA VAL A 190 16.03 -30.40 -43.64
C VAL A 190 16.85 -30.38 -42.34
N TYR A 191 16.20 -30.13 -41.20
CA TYR A 191 16.84 -30.25 -39.88
C TYR A 191 15.97 -31.08 -38.93
N PHE A 192 16.61 -31.95 -38.16
CA PHE A 192 15.98 -32.71 -37.07
C PHE A 192 16.66 -32.38 -35.74
N TYR A 193 15.89 -32.15 -34.69
CA TYR A 193 16.41 -31.94 -33.33
C TYR A 193 17.01 -33.24 -32.76
N LYS A 194 17.71 -33.14 -31.62
CA LYS A 194 18.27 -34.30 -30.91
C LYS A 194 17.22 -35.34 -30.46
N THR A 195 15.94 -34.98 -30.51
CA THR A 195 14.77 -35.83 -30.21
C THR A 195 14.24 -36.60 -31.43
N GLY A 196 14.77 -36.37 -32.65
CA GLY A 196 14.26 -36.93 -33.90
C GLY A 196 13.19 -36.09 -34.61
N ALA A 197 12.61 -35.09 -33.91
CA ALA A 197 11.59 -34.22 -34.47
C ALA A 197 12.15 -33.24 -35.52
N GLN A 198 11.45 -33.05 -36.64
CA GLN A 198 11.80 -32.15 -37.74
C GLN A 198 11.49 -30.69 -37.36
N ALA A 199 12.41 -29.77 -37.67
CA ALA A 199 12.13 -28.34 -37.63
C ALA A 199 11.23 -27.93 -38.79
N ARG A 200 10.14 -27.21 -38.50
CA ARG A 200 9.13 -26.75 -39.47
C ARG A 200 8.54 -25.40 -39.06
N GLY A 201 8.52 -24.45 -39.99
CA GLY A 201 7.99 -23.10 -39.76
C GLY A 201 8.80 -22.28 -38.76
N GLU A 202 10.10 -22.57 -38.60
CA GLU A 202 10.91 -22.01 -37.52
C GLU A 202 12.41 -21.93 -37.81
N PHE A 203 13.12 -21.15 -36.99
CA PHE A 203 14.58 -21.16 -36.92
C PHE A 203 15.06 -22.34 -36.07
N ALA A 204 15.80 -23.26 -36.68
CA ALA A 204 16.32 -24.47 -36.04
C ALA A 204 17.58 -24.21 -35.19
N GLY A 205 18.12 -25.28 -34.59
CA GLY A 205 19.27 -25.21 -33.69
C GLY A 205 20.60 -24.73 -34.32
N ASP A 206 20.70 -24.70 -35.65
CA ASP A 206 21.81 -24.11 -36.40
C ASP A 206 21.59 -22.62 -36.77
N ARG A 207 20.46 -22.05 -36.33
CA ARG A 207 19.97 -20.68 -36.60
C ARG A 207 19.50 -20.44 -38.05
N LYS A 208 19.16 -21.49 -38.79
CA LYS A 208 18.57 -21.37 -40.14
C LYS A 208 17.06 -21.59 -40.13
N TYR A 209 16.34 -20.96 -41.06
CA TYR A 209 14.88 -21.07 -41.15
C TYR A 209 14.44 -22.23 -42.06
N TYR A 210 13.50 -23.03 -41.58
CA TYR A 210 12.93 -24.18 -42.29
C TYR A 210 11.41 -24.01 -42.48
N ASP A 211 10.90 -24.30 -43.69
CA ASP A 211 9.51 -24.05 -44.07
C ASP A 211 8.49 -24.94 -43.32
N ASN A 212 7.22 -24.55 -43.29
CA ASN A 212 6.19 -25.29 -42.55
C ASN A 212 5.56 -26.47 -43.32
N GLU A 213 5.52 -26.42 -44.65
CA GLU A 213 4.93 -27.47 -45.50
C GLU A 213 5.81 -28.73 -45.57
N LYS A 214 7.14 -28.55 -45.63
CA LYS A 214 8.10 -29.64 -45.88
C LYS A 214 9.25 -29.68 -44.89
N GLY A 215 9.50 -28.61 -44.13
CA GLY A 215 10.70 -28.49 -43.28
C GLY A 215 11.98 -28.36 -44.09
N ALA A 216 11.90 -27.78 -45.29
CA ALA A 216 13.01 -27.48 -46.18
C ALA A 216 13.68 -26.15 -45.82
N LEU A 217 14.99 -26.08 -46.00
CA LEU A 217 15.77 -24.87 -45.80
C LEU A 217 15.29 -23.75 -46.75
N VAL A 218 14.83 -22.63 -46.18
CA VAL A 218 14.45 -21.44 -46.95
C VAL A 218 15.68 -20.58 -47.23
N THR A 219 15.76 -19.99 -48.41
CA THR A 219 16.80 -19.02 -48.80
C THR A 219 16.23 -17.89 -49.67
N ASN A 220 16.91 -16.75 -49.70
CA ASN A 220 16.60 -15.56 -50.53
C ASN A 220 15.12 -15.14 -50.52
N SER A 221 14.47 -15.18 -49.36
CA SER A 221 13.02 -15.04 -49.24
C SER A 221 12.61 -14.32 -47.95
N TYR A 222 11.49 -13.59 -48.00
CA TYR A 222 10.80 -13.15 -46.79
C TYR A 222 10.09 -14.33 -46.11
N VAL A 223 10.14 -14.38 -44.78
CA VAL A 223 9.40 -15.34 -43.95
C VAL A 223 8.76 -14.62 -42.76
N THR A 224 7.67 -15.17 -42.23
CA THR A 224 7.06 -14.71 -40.98
C THR A 224 7.28 -15.77 -39.90
N TYR A 225 7.83 -15.37 -38.76
CA TYR A 225 8.09 -16.25 -37.62
C TYR A 225 7.71 -15.53 -36.32
N LYS A 226 6.74 -16.09 -35.59
CA LYS A 226 6.17 -15.46 -34.37
C LYS A 226 5.77 -14.00 -34.61
N ASP A 227 4.94 -13.81 -35.64
CA ASP A 227 4.39 -12.54 -36.14
C ASP A 227 5.43 -11.54 -36.73
N ASP A 228 6.70 -11.66 -36.36
CA ASP A 228 7.80 -10.89 -36.95
C ASP A 228 8.13 -11.32 -38.38
N THR A 229 8.51 -10.34 -39.21
CA THR A 229 8.93 -10.54 -40.60
C THR A 229 10.45 -10.58 -40.69
N TYR A 230 11.03 -11.61 -41.31
CA TYR A 230 12.47 -11.76 -41.53
C TYR A 230 12.76 -11.86 -43.03
N TYR A 231 13.95 -11.47 -43.47
CA TYR A 231 14.47 -11.86 -44.79
C TYR A 231 15.63 -12.82 -44.62
N ILE A 232 15.54 -13.98 -45.28
CA ILE A 232 16.52 -15.06 -45.22
C ILE A 232 17.47 -14.93 -46.41
N ASP A 233 18.78 -15.00 -46.15
CA ASP A 233 19.85 -14.89 -47.14
C ASP A 233 20.00 -16.17 -48.01
N GLU A 234 21.02 -16.21 -48.86
CA GLU A 234 21.35 -17.37 -49.69
C GLU A 234 21.80 -18.61 -48.90
N ASN A 235 22.21 -18.45 -47.64
CA ASN A 235 22.77 -19.48 -46.77
C ASN A 235 21.75 -20.05 -45.78
N GLY A 236 20.61 -19.38 -45.59
CA GLY A 236 19.54 -19.74 -44.66
C GLY A 236 19.44 -18.89 -43.39
N TYR A 237 20.23 -17.81 -43.27
CA TYR A 237 20.28 -16.93 -42.09
C TYR A 237 19.48 -15.65 -42.29
N ALA A 238 18.97 -15.06 -41.19
CA ALA A 238 18.30 -13.77 -41.23
C ALA A 238 19.29 -12.59 -41.41
N LEU A 239 18.94 -11.64 -42.29
CA LEU A 239 19.66 -10.38 -42.49
C LEU A 239 19.60 -9.44 -41.28
N LYS A 240 20.50 -8.45 -41.21
CA LYS A 240 20.65 -7.50 -40.08
C LYS A 240 21.18 -6.15 -40.56
N GLY A 241 20.69 -5.07 -39.97
CA GLY A 241 21.00 -3.70 -40.36
C GLY A 241 20.18 -3.23 -41.57
N PRO A 242 20.56 -2.10 -42.18
CA PRO A 242 19.88 -1.53 -43.34
C PRO A 242 20.22 -2.30 -44.62
N HIS A 243 19.20 -2.66 -45.40
CA HIS A 243 19.33 -3.34 -46.69
C HIS A 243 18.39 -2.73 -47.74
N VAL A 244 18.74 -2.94 -49.02
CA VAL A 244 17.85 -2.62 -50.15
C VAL A 244 17.41 -3.94 -50.79
N ILE A 245 16.11 -4.24 -50.73
CA ILE A 245 15.53 -5.50 -51.22
C ILE A 245 14.48 -5.13 -52.27
N ASN A 246 14.66 -5.61 -53.51
CA ASN A 246 13.82 -5.27 -54.67
C ASN A 246 13.62 -3.76 -54.90
N GLY A 247 14.59 -2.94 -54.50
CA GLY A 247 14.54 -1.46 -54.58
C GLY A 247 13.93 -0.77 -53.36
N VAL A 248 13.37 -1.52 -52.39
CA VAL A 248 12.83 -0.98 -51.14
C VAL A 248 13.93 -0.93 -50.08
N HIS A 249 14.10 0.22 -49.44
CA HIS A 249 14.96 0.37 -48.27
C HIS A 249 14.24 -0.17 -47.03
N VAL A 250 14.86 -1.13 -46.34
CA VAL A 250 14.33 -1.81 -45.14
C VAL A 250 15.44 -1.93 -44.08
N TYR A 251 15.06 -2.12 -42.82
CA TYR A 251 16.01 -2.35 -41.71
C TYR A 251 15.63 -3.62 -40.95
N PHE A 252 16.62 -4.45 -40.60
CA PHE A 252 16.44 -5.64 -39.76
C PHE A 252 17.22 -5.49 -38.45
N ASN A 253 16.59 -5.83 -37.33
CA ASN A 253 17.12 -5.58 -35.98
C ASN A 253 18.49 -6.24 -35.74
N ASP A 254 19.54 -5.43 -35.56
CA ASP A 254 20.90 -5.87 -35.26
C ASP A 254 21.17 -6.03 -33.75
N ASN A 255 20.33 -5.42 -32.90
CA ASN A 255 20.31 -5.57 -31.45
C ASN A 255 20.27 -7.06 -31.04
N TRP A 256 21.23 -7.49 -30.21
CA TRP A 256 21.28 -8.85 -29.70
C TRP A 256 20.27 -9.07 -28.56
N GLN A 257 19.02 -9.33 -28.92
CA GLN A 257 18.00 -9.87 -28.03
C GLN A 257 17.55 -11.25 -28.54
N PRO A 258 17.55 -12.31 -27.70
CA PRO A 258 17.10 -13.64 -28.09
C PRO A 258 15.62 -13.63 -28.52
N GLY A 259 15.38 -13.88 -29.81
CA GLY A 259 14.04 -13.90 -30.40
C GLY A 259 13.70 -12.67 -31.28
N SER A 260 14.48 -11.59 -31.22
CA SER A 260 14.19 -10.33 -31.95
C SER A 260 15.27 -9.94 -32.97
N THR A 261 16.43 -10.62 -32.95
CA THR A 261 17.56 -10.29 -33.84
C THR A 261 17.27 -10.76 -35.28
N GLY A 262 17.25 -9.83 -36.24
CA GLY A 262 16.96 -10.08 -37.65
C GLY A 262 15.49 -9.86 -38.05
N ALA A 263 14.61 -9.48 -37.11
CA ALA A 263 13.24 -9.07 -37.41
C ALA A 263 13.22 -7.69 -38.10
N MET A 264 12.31 -7.49 -39.05
CA MET A 264 12.17 -6.26 -39.82
C MET A 264 11.56 -5.15 -38.97
N LEU A 265 12.27 -4.03 -38.86
CA LEU A 265 11.86 -2.87 -38.07
C LEU A 265 10.65 -2.18 -38.71
N LYS A 266 9.64 -1.86 -37.89
CA LYS A 266 8.37 -1.24 -38.31
C LYS A 266 7.98 -0.13 -37.33
N ASN A 267 7.35 0.92 -37.83
CA ASN A 267 6.89 2.11 -37.09
C ASN A 267 7.94 2.75 -36.15
N ALA A 268 9.23 2.67 -36.48
CA ALA A 268 10.32 3.02 -35.57
C ALA A 268 11.56 3.55 -36.29
N PHE A 269 12.46 4.19 -35.54
CA PHE A 269 13.77 4.65 -36.02
C PHE A 269 14.83 3.56 -35.91
N GLY A 270 15.58 3.31 -36.98
CA GLY A 270 16.74 2.43 -36.97
C GLY A 270 17.95 3.06 -36.26
N ARG A 271 19.02 2.29 -36.02
CA ARG A 271 20.29 2.83 -35.49
C ARG A 271 20.99 3.81 -36.45
N ASP A 272 20.60 3.79 -37.71
CA ASP A 272 20.96 4.79 -38.73
C ASP A 272 20.19 6.11 -38.57
N ASN A 273 19.30 6.21 -37.57
CA ASN A 273 18.44 7.34 -37.26
C ASN A 273 17.45 7.67 -38.40
N ARG A 274 17.03 6.67 -39.19
CA ARG A 274 16.01 6.78 -40.24
C ARG A 274 14.72 6.07 -39.82
N TYR A 275 13.57 6.61 -40.21
CA TYR A 275 12.26 6.06 -39.84
C TYR A 275 11.79 4.99 -40.83
N TYR A 276 11.22 3.91 -40.31
CA TYR A 276 10.64 2.82 -41.08
C TYR A 276 9.14 2.69 -40.73
N ASN A 277 8.28 2.65 -41.75
CA ASN A 277 6.82 2.64 -41.58
C ASN A 277 6.27 1.28 -41.13
N GLU A 278 4.94 1.13 -41.08
CA GLU A 278 4.23 -0.09 -40.67
C GLU A 278 4.62 -1.33 -41.51
N LYS A 279 4.95 -1.12 -42.79
CA LYS A 279 5.41 -2.18 -43.70
C LYS A 279 6.91 -2.45 -43.62
N GLY A 280 7.65 -1.67 -42.83
CA GLY A 280 9.11 -1.69 -42.74
C GLY A 280 9.84 -0.97 -43.89
N GLU A 281 9.14 -0.15 -44.67
CA GLU A 281 9.72 0.68 -45.74
C GLU A 281 10.31 1.97 -45.13
N GLN A 282 11.52 2.37 -45.53
CA GLN A 282 12.11 3.65 -45.09
C GLN A 282 11.28 4.84 -45.58
N VAL A 283 10.96 5.78 -44.69
CA VAL A 283 10.32 7.04 -45.04
C VAL A 283 11.38 8.14 -45.22
N ASP A 284 11.18 9.00 -46.23
CA ASP A 284 11.95 10.22 -46.42
C ASP A 284 11.09 11.43 -46.02
N PHE A 285 11.57 12.21 -45.05
CA PHE A 285 10.92 13.44 -44.56
C PHE A 285 11.60 14.71 -45.10
N GLY A 286 12.50 14.57 -46.08
CA GLY A 286 13.35 15.63 -46.61
C GLY A 286 14.62 15.85 -45.78
N THR A 287 15.42 16.84 -46.19
CA THR A 287 16.68 17.21 -45.52
C THR A 287 16.61 18.63 -44.96
N ASN A 288 17.25 18.86 -43.81
CA ASN A 288 17.22 20.12 -43.05
C ASN A 288 15.78 20.61 -42.76
N ASN A 289 14.90 19.68 -42.37
CA ASN A 289 13.45 19.91 -42.27
C ASN A 289 12.88 19.44 -40.93
N TYR A 290 11.96 20.21 -40.34
CA TYR A 290 11.15 19.74 -39.23
C TYR A 290 10.02 18.84 -39.72
N PHE A 291 9.77 17.75 -38.98
CA PHE A 291 8.63 16.87 -39.23
C PHE A 291 8.07 16.34 -37.90
N GLN A 292 6.85 15.82 -37.92
CA GLN A 292 6.13 15.36 -36.74
C GLN A 292 5.69 13.90 -36.93
N ILE A 293 5.80 13.09 -35.87
CA ILE A 293 5.25 11.72 -35.82
C ILE A 293 4.42 11.60 -34.54
N GLY A 294 3.10 11.45 -34.69
CA GLY A 294 2.17 11.66 -33.58
C GLY A 294 2.23 13.13 -33.12
N GLU A 295 2.38 13.37 -31.82
CA GLU A 295 2.63 14.71 -31.29
C GLU A 295 4.12 15.11 -31.31
N ASP A 296 5.02 14.14 -31.40
CA ASP A 296 6.47 14.32 -31.27
C ASP A 296 7.09 15.04 -32.46
N TRP A 297 7.87 16.09 -32.19
CA TRP A 297 8.62 16.85 -33.19
C TRP A 297 10.03 16.33 -33.36
N TYR A 298 10.47 16.24 -34.61
CA TYR A 298 11.78 15.77 -35.05
C TYR A 298 12.36 16.74 -36.08
N TYR A 299 13.67 16.66 -36.30
CA TYR A 299 14.35 17.39 -37.38
C TYR A 299 15.28 16.47 -38.16
N ALA A 300 15.07 16.39 -39.46
CA ALA A 300 15.92 15.66 -40.39
C ALA A 300 17.15 16.50 -40.75
N GLY A 301 18.34 15.93 -40.57
CA GLY A 301 19.61 16.55 -40.93
C GLY A 301 19.83 16.66 -42.44
N SER A 302 21.05 17.02 -42.83
CA SER A 302 21.44 17.21 -44.23
C SER A 302 21.47 15.93 -45.07
N ASP A 303 21.45 14.75 -44.43
CA ASP A 303 21.37 13.42 -45.05
C ASP A 303 19.99 12.75 -44.91
N GLY A 304 19.04 13.39 -44.23
CA GLY A 304 17.70 12.86 -43.95
C GLY A 304 17.59 11.93 -42.73
N ALA A 305 18.65 11.77 -41.93
CA ALA A 305 18.59 11.10 -40.63
C ALA A 305 18.24 12.10 -39.51
N ILE A 306 17.62 11.66 -38.41
CA ILE A 306 17.24 12.59 -37.32
C ILE A 306 18.46 13.10 -36.54
N VAL A 307 18.46 14.40 -36.24
CA VAL A 307 19.46 15.02 -35.37
C VAL A 307 19.14 14.78 -33.89
N LYS A 308 20.18 14.77 -33.06
CA LYS A 308 20.12 14.46 -31.62
C LYS A 308 21.00 15.45 -30.83
N GLY A 309 20.67 15.67 -29.56
CA GLY A 309 21.36 16.63 -28.69
C GLY A 309 21.03 18.10 -28.98
N PRO A 310 21.85 19.05 -28.47
CA PRO A 310 21.66 20.47 -28.73
C PRO A 310 21.99 20.81 -30.19
N GLN A 311 21.17 21.66 -30.80
CA GLN A 311 21.28 22.07 -32.20
C GLN A 311 21.04 23.58 -32.35
N ILE A 312 21.57 24.17 -33.42
CA ILE A 312 21.26 25.55 -33.82
C ILE A 312 20.51 25.50 -35.15
N ILE A 313 19.23 25.86 -35.13
CA ILE A 313 18.33 25.80 -36.30
C ILE A 313 17.67 27.17 -36.43
N ASP A 314 17.75 27.78 -37.62
CA ASP A 314 17.28 29.15 -37.90
C ASP A 314 17.74 30.21 -36.88
N GLY A 315 18.97 30.04 -36.36
CA GLY A 315 19.58 30.90 -35.34
C GLY A 315 19.08 30.67 -33.91
N LYS A 316 18.12 29.76 -33.69
CA LYS A 316 17.62 29.37 -32.37
C LYS A 316 18.41 28.17 -31.84
N GLN A 317 18.80 28.23 -30.56
CA GLN A 317 19.27 27.03 -29.85
C GLN A 317 18.07 26.18 -29.46
N VAL A 318 18.03 24.93 -29.92
CA VAL A 318 16.99 23.94 -29.60
C VAL A 318 17.66 22.65 -29.11
N TYR A 319 16.92 21.75 -28.47
CA TYR A 319 17.47 20.48 -28.02
C TYR A 319 16.59 19.30 -28.41
N PHE A 320 17.22 18.26 -28.95
CA PHE A 320 16.60 16.97 -29.23
C PHE A 320 17.16 15.92 -28.26
N GLU A 321 16.30 15.06 -27.71
CA GLU A 321 16.69 13.97 -26.82
C GLU A 321 17.74 13.05 -27.47
N LYS A 322 18.76 12.64 -26.70
CA LYS A 322 19.87 11.82 -27.25
C LYS A 322 19.44 10.44 -27.72
N GLU A 323 18.53 9.79 -26.99
CA GLU A 323 18.09 8.44 -27.31
C GLU A 323 17.04 8.44 -28.44
N SER A 324 15.99 9.25 -28.29
CA SER A 324 14.82 9.25 -29.17
C SER A 324 14.94 10.21 -30.37
N GLY A 325 15.68 11.31 -30.25
CA GLY A 325 15.71 12.42 -31.21
C GLY A 325 14.47 13.33 -31.20
N LYS A 326 13.58 13.20 -30.20
CA LYS A 326 12.42 14.10 -29.99
C LYS A 326 12.86 15.50 -29.56
N GLN A 327 12.24 16.55 -30.09
CA GLN A 327 12.47 17.92 -29.64
C GLN A 327 11.92 18.16 -28.23
N VAL A 328 12.73 18.69 -27.32
CA VAL A 328 12.27 19.07 -25.98
C VAL A 328 11.58 20.44 -26.02
N ARG A 329 10.36 20.49 -25.46
CA ARG A 329 9.51 21.67 -25.31
C ARG A 329 8.95 21.69 -23.90
N ASN A 330 8.77 22.89 -23.33
CA ASN A 330 8.23 23.11 -21.98
C ASN A 330 8.93 22.27 -20.88
N HIS A 331 10.27 22.17 -20.93
CA HIS A 331 11.03 21.36 -19.97
C HIS A 331 12.46 21.84 -19.70
N PHE A 332 12.96 21.50 -18.51
CA PHE A 332 14.37 21.61 -18.14
C PHE A 332 15.16 20.37 -18.62
N VAL A 333 16.23 20.61 -19.36
CA VAL A 333 17.23 19.62 -19.79
C VAL A 333 18.48 19.77 -18.92
N LYS A 334 19.01 18.66 -18.40
CA LYS A 334 20.30 18.63 -17.69
C LYS A 334 21.46 18.75 -18.67
N ASP A 335 22.44 19.59 -18.34
CA ASP A 335 23.73 19.61 -19.04
C ASP A 335 24.41 18.24 -18.91
N ALA A 336 24.86 17.69 -20.04
CA ALA A 336 25.44 16.35 -20.09
C ALA A 336 26.84 16.26 -19.44
N SER A 337 27.52 17.39 -19.23
CA SER A 337 28.82 17.49 -18.57
C SER A 337 28.72 17.96 -17.12
N ASN A 338 27.62 18.65 -16.76
CA ASN A 338 27.34 19.07 -15.39
C ASN A 338 25.85 18.92 -15.03
N PRO A 339 25.42 17.79 -14.45
CA PRO A 339 24.00 17.55 -14.12
C PRO A 339 23.32 18.53 -13.14
N LYS A 340 24.07 19.47 -12.54
CA LYS A 340 23.53 20.59 -11.75
C LYS A 340 23.14 21.80 -12.61
N LYS A 341 23.65 21.91 -13.84
CA LYS A 341 23.31 22.97 -14.79
C LYS A 341 22.08 22.53 -15.59
N LEU A 342 21.04 23.36 -15.59
CA LEU A 342 19.75 23.10 -16.24
C LEU A 342 19.49 24.16 -17.31
N TYR A 343 19.01 23.76 -18.48
CA TYR A 343 18.58 24.64 -19.57
C TYR A 343 17.07 24.46 -19.81
N TYR A 344 16.30 25.54 -19.91
CA TYR A 344 14.86 25.44 -20.19
C TYR A 344 14.52 25.76 -21.65
N TYR A 345 13.81 24.85 -22.32
CA TYR A 345 13.35 25.02 -23.70
C TYR A 345 11.85 25.32 -23.69
N GLY A 346 11.48 26.48 -24.25
CA GLY A 346 10.11 27.01 -24.23
C GLY A 346 9.15 26.25 -25.15
N ASP A 347 7.85 26.44 -24.95
CA ASP A 347 6.83 25.69 -25.69
C ASP A 347 6.77 26.10 -27.17
N ASP A 348 6.60 27.41 -27.45
CA ASP A 348 6.29 28.02 -28.77
C ASP A 348 7.06 27.49 -29.99
N ASN A 349 8.27 26.95 -29.80
CA ASN A 349 9.10 26.34 -30.82
C ASN A 349 10.30 25.52 -30.27
N GLY A 350 10.31 25.15 -28.99
CA GLY A 350 11.40 24.38 -28.38
C GLY A 350 12.76 25.11 -28.33
N ALA A 351 12.76 26.44 -28.32
CA ALA A 351 13.97 27.25 -28.21
C ALA A 351 14.38 27.52 -26.75
N LEU A 352 15.68 27.65 -26.53
CA LEU A 352 16.28 27.97 -25.23
C LEU A 352 15.80 29.34 -24.73
N VAL A 353 15.24 29.37 -23.52
CA VAL A 353 14.84 30.60 -22.83
C VAL A 353 16.05 31.24 -22.16
N THR A 354 16.32 32.51 -22.44
CA THR A 354 17.43 33.30 -21.86
C THR A 354 16.96 34.68 -21.43
N ASN A 355 17.67 35.29 -20.48
CA ASN A 355 17.50 36.68 -20.01
C ASN A 355 16.07 37.09 -19.58
N GLN A 356 15.26 36.16 -19.05
CA GLN A 356 13.91 36.47 -18.60
C GLN A 356 13.45 35.59 -17.43
N TYR A 357 12.41 36.05 -16.74
CA TYR A 357 11.69 35.24 -15.76
C TYR A 357 10.89 34.11 -16.42
N LEU A 358 10.81 32.98 -15.72
CA LEU A 358 10.04 31.79 -16.07
C LEU A 358 9.21 31.37 -14.85
N VAL A 359 8.03 30.80 -15.08
CA VAL A 359 7.30 30.02 -14.06
C VAL A 359 7.18 28.58 -14.57
N ALA A 360 7.69 27.62 -13.81
CA ALA A 360 7.77 26.21 -14.21
C ALA A 360 7.49 25.25 -13.04
N TYR A 361 7.01 24.04 -13.32
CA TYR A 361 6.74 23.03 -12.29
C TYR A 361 8.04 22.47 -11.70
N ASN A 362 8.23 22.61 -10.39
CA ASN A 362 9.34 22.04 -9.66
C ASN A 362 8.92 20.73 -8.98
N LYS A 363 9.52 19.63 -9.41
CA LYS A 363 9.25 18.29 -8.84
C LYS A 363 9.65 18.15 -7.36
N GLN A 364 10.47 19.05 -6.82
CA GLN A 364 10.88 19.03 -5.40
C GLN A 364 9.86 19.69 -4.46
N THR A 365 9.14 20.71 -4.94
CA THR A 365 8.12 21.44 -4.15
C THR A 365 6.69 21.06 -4.55
N GLN A 366 6.53 20.26 -5.63
CA GLN A 366 5.27 19.88 -6.28
C GLN A 366 4.40 21.09 -6.65
N ARG A 367 5.03 22.21 -7.02
CA ARG A 367 4.40 23.52 -7.27
C ARG A 367 5.03 24.22 -8.48
N LYS A 368 4.34 25.26 -8.99
CA LYS A 368 4.88 26.16 -10.02
C LYS A 368 5.77 27.22 -9.35
N GLU A 369 7.08 27.06 -9.50
CA GLU A 369 8.11 27.97 -8.96
C GLU A 369 8.52 29.02 -10.01
N ARG A 370 8.98 30.18 -9.55
CA ARG A 370 9.54 31.23 -10.41
C ARG A 370 11.06 31.10 -10.50
N TYR A 371 11.61 31.21 -11.70
CA TYR A 371 13.05 31.22 -12.00
C TYR A 371 13.41 32.47 -12.79
N TYR A 372 14.69 32.86 -12.82
CA TYR A 372 15.22 33.75 -13.85
C TYR A 372 16.31 33.02 -14.63
N LEU A 373 16.21 33.01 -15.96
CA LEU A 373 17.20 32.39 -16.83
C LEU A 373 18.23 33.44 -17.25
N ASN A 374 19.51 33.16 -17.02
CA ASN A 374 20.62 34.03 -17.42
C ASN A 374 20.86 34.02 -18.95
N ALA A 375 21.94 34.67 -19.40
CA ALA A 375 22.29 34.75 -20.82
C ALA A 375 22.64 33.38 -21.42
N GLU A 376 23.13 32.47 -20.60
CA GLU A 376 23.44 31.07 -20.91
C GLU A 376 22.20 30.15 -20.89
N GLY A 377 21.01 30.71 -20.61
CA GLY A 377 19.74 30.00 -20.60
C GLY A 377 19.52 29.09 -19.39
N THR A 378 20.13 29.43 -18.26
CA THR A 378 20.16 28.60 -17.04
C THR A 378 19.68 29.37 -15.80
N PRO A 379 19.10 28.70 -14.79
CA PRO A 379 18.66 29.36 -13.57
C PRO A 379 19.78 30.14 -12.89
N SER A 380 19.54 31.42 -12.64
CA SER A 380 20.38 32.24 -11.77
C SER A 380 20.35 31.69 -10.33
N LEU A 381 21.47 31.76 -9.63
CA LEU A 381 21.65 31.26 -8.26
C LEU A 381 22.11 32.38 -7.33
N GLY A 382 21.70 32.34 -6.06
CA GLY A 382 22.15 33.27 -5.03
C GLY A 382 21.61 34.69 -5.19
N GLU A 383 22.34 35.66 -4.65
CA GLU A 383 21.98 37.08 -4.68
C GLU A 383 22.28 37.69 -6.07
N GLN A 384 21.29 38.32 -6.68
CA GLN A 384 21.33 38.79 -8.07
C GLN A 384 20.70 40.17 -8.21
N THR A 385 21.14 40.96 -9.19
CA THR A 385 20.50 42.25 -9.53
C THR A 385 19.78 42.14 -10.86
N ILE A 386 18.45 42.02 -10.82
CA ILE A 386 17.58 41.87 -11.98
C ILE A 386 16.71 43.13 -12.11
N GLU A 387 16.72 43.79 -13.27
CA GLU A 387 15.97 45.04 -13.54
C GLU A 387 16.23 46.16 -12.49
N GLY A 388 17.41 46.18 -11.89
CA GLY A 388 17.78 47.14 -10.84
C GLY A 388 17.26 46.80 -9.44
N LYS A 389 16.55 45.68 -9.27
CA LYS A 389 16.16 45.12 -7.96
C LYS A 389 17.16 44.05 -7.54
N GLN A 390 17.59 44.06 -6.29
CA GLN A 390 18.31 42.93 -5.72
C GLN A 390 17.32 41.87 -5.25
N VAL A 391 17.52 40.64 -5.72
CA VAL A 391 16.64 39.48 -5.51
C VAL A 391 17.48 38.25 -5.15
N TYR A 392 16.89 37.25 -4.50
CA TYR A 392 17.61 36.03 -4.08
C TYR A 392 17.00 34.78 -4.73
N PHE A 393 17.87 33.92 -5.27
CA PHE A 393 17.52 32.62 -5.84
C PHE A 393 18.19 31.49 -5.02
N ASP A 394 17.49 30.37 -4.85
CA ASP A 394 17.97 29.22 -4.12
C ASP A 394 19.28 28.68 -4.71
N PRO A 395 20.39 28.58 -3.95
CA PRO A 395 21.66 28.09 -4.46
C PRO A 395 21.68 26.63 -4.93
N GLN A 396 20.62 25.84 -4.69
CA GLN A 396 20.53 24.43 -5.12
C GLN A 396 19.77 24.23 -6.43
N ASP A 397 18.65 24.94 -6.66
CA ASP A 397 17.79 24.75 -7.84
C ASP A 397 17.46 26.03 -8.64
N GLY A 398 17.79 27.22 -8.11
CA GLY A 398 17.60 28.50 -8.78
C GLY A 398 16.17 29.06 -8.80
N ARG A 399 15.24 28.52 -8.00
CA ARG A 399 13.94 29.18 -7.77
C ARG A 399 14.13 30.50 -7.02
N GLN A 400 13.34 31.53 -7.31
CA GLN A 400 13.34 32.77 -6.53
C GLN A 400 12.79 32.46 -5.13
N LEU A 401 13.45 32.99 -4.10
CA LEU A 401 13.01 32.86 -2.71
C LEU A 401 12.44 34.20 -2.21
N PHE A 402 11.49 34.09 -1.28
CA PHE A 402 10.67 35.19 -0.76
C PHE A 402 10.60 35.05 0.77
N ASP A 403 10.50 36.17 1.48
CA ASP A 403 10.39 36.23 2.95
C ASP A 403 11.50 35.45 3.71
N VAL A 404 12.75 35.58 3.23
CA VAL A 404 13.88 34.71 3.61
C VAL A 404 15.17 35.49 3.88
N PHE A 405 16.06 34.91 4.69
CA PHE A 405 17.45 35.36 4.81
C PHE A 405 18.35 34.61 3.82
N SER A 406 19.21 35.33 3.10
CA SER A 406 20.20 34.76 2.20
C SER A 406 21.33 34.06 2.97
N SER A 407 22.14 33.27 2.24
CA SER A 407 23.32 32.60 2.80
C SER A 407 24.39 33.57 3.33
N THR A 408 24.43 34.80 2.81
CA THR A 408 25.26 35.93 3.27
C THR A 408 24.65 36.69 4.44
N GLY A 409 23.36 36.47 4.74
CA GLY A 409 22.68 37.02 5.92
C GLY A 409 21.82 38.26 5.66
N HIS A 410 21.54 38.63 4.41
CA HIS A 410 20.61 39.72 4.08
C HIS A 410 19.16 39.22 4.02
N TYR A 411 18.17 40.08 4.29
CA TYR A 411 16.76 39.69 4.26
C TYR A 411 16.06 40.14 2.97
N TYR A 412 15.37 39.20 2.33
CA TYR A 412 14.57 39.41 1.13
C TYR A 412 13.09 39.29 1.50
N ASP A 413 12.31 40.30 1.15
CA ASP A 413 10.94 40.46 1.63
C ASP A 413 9.91 39.57 0.88
N GLN A 414 8.62 39.78 1.19
CA GLN A 414 7.48 39.06 0.60
C GLN A 414 7.35 39.21 -0.92
N ASP A 415 7.98 40.23 -1.52
CA ASP A 415 8.00 40.48 -2.97
C ASP A 415 9.33 39.98 -3.59
N GLY A 416 10.20 39.40 -2.76
CA GLY A 416 11.46 38.75 -3.14
C GLY A 416 12.61 39.72 -3.33
N ILE A 417 12.52 40.92 -2.75
CA ILE A 417 13.45 42.05 -2.95
C ILE A 417 14.25 42.28 -1.67
N LEU A 418 15.54 42.63 -1.80
CA LEU A 418 16.40 42.97 -0.66
C LEU A 418 15.79 44.13 0.15
N LYS A 419 15.72 43.93 1.47
CA LYS A 419 15.36 44.97 2.42
C LYS A 419 16.60 45.50 3.16
N ASP A 420 16.94 46.76 2.90
CA ASP A 420 17.87 47.50 3.76
C ASP A 420 17.21 47.80 5.13
N PHE A 421 17.98 47.61 6.19
CA PHE A 421 17.61 47.82 7.58
C PHE A 421 18.58 48.76 8.34
N GLY A 422 19.69 49.20 7.72
CA GLY A 422 20.76 49.95 8.40
C GLY A 422 21.95 49.08 8.82
N THR A 423 22.70 49.48 9.86
CA THR A 423 23.86 48.73 10.39
C THR A 423 24.03 48.94 11.89
N ASN A 424 24.63 47.96 12.58
CA ASN A 424 25.02 48.02 13.99
C ASN A 424 23.87 48.30 15.00
N HIS A 425 22.69 47.72 14.79
CA HIS A 425 21.60 47.78 15.76
C HIS A 425 20.68 46.56 15.71
N TYR A 426 19.86 46.42 16.75
CA TYR A 426 18.78 45.44 16.81
C TYR A 426 17.62 45.82 15.88
N VAL A 427 16.95 44.81 15.34
CA VAL A 427 15.73 44.91 14.53
C VAL A 427 14.76 43.82 15.00
N ASN A 428 13.48 44.13 15.13
CA ASN A 428 12.46 43.11 15.32
C ASN A 428 11.76 42.82 13.98
N ILE A 429 11.75 41.56 13.55
CA ILE A 429 11.06 41.10 12.34
C ILE A 429 10.10 39.98 12.75
N LYS A 430 8.80 40.24 12.62
CA LYS A 430 7.70 39.30 12.95
C LYS A 430 7.84 38.71 14.37
N GLY A 431 8.08 39.57 15.37
CA GLY A 431 8.25 39.21 16.78
C GLY A 431 9.66 38.76 17.17
N ASN A 432 10.45 38.25 16.23
CA ASN A 432 11.80 37.76 16.47
C ASN A 432 12.81 38.92 16.44
N TRP A 433 13.77 38.93 17.37
CA TRP A 433 14.86 39.90 17.40
C TRP A 433 16.05 39.41 16.58
N TYR A 434 16.68 40.33 15.85
CA TYR A 434 17.91 40.12 15.08
C TYR A 434 18.84 41.30 15.33
N TYR A 435 20.12 41.18 15.02
CA TYR A 435 21.07 42.31 15.06
C TYR A 435 21.79 42.44 13.72
N VAL A 436 21.76 43.64 13.15
CA VAL A 436 22.42 43.94 11.88
C VAL A 436 23.90 44.27 12.13
N GLY A 437 24.80 43.61 11.41
CA GLY A 437 26.23 43.84 11.46
C GLY A 437 26.66 45.19 10.89
N SER A 438 27.98 45.37 10.77
CA SER A 438 28.60 46.55 10.17
C SER A 438 28.55 46.58 8.64
N ASP A 439 28.17 45.46 8.04
CA ASP A 439 28.08 45.15 6.61
C ASP A 439 26.64 45.13 6.07
N GLY A 440 25.63 45.22 6.95
CA GLY A 440 24.21 45.11 6.61
C GLY A 440 23.65 43.69 6.70
N ALA A 441 24.48 42.68 6.98
CA ALA A 441 24.05 41.30 7.18
C ALA A 441 23.62 41.04 8.63
N PHE A 442 22.65 40.15 8.85
CA PHE A 442 22.22 39.76 10.19
C PHE A 442 23.23 38.77 10.82
N VAL A 443 23.67 39.09 12.05
CA VAL A 443 24.72 38.32 12.73
C VAL A 443 24.22 36.97 13.26
N LYS A 444 25.13 35.99 13.35
CA LYS A 444 24.85 34.62 13.80
C LYS A 444 25.87 34.15 14.84
N GLY A 445 25.47 33.18 15.67
CA GLY A 445 26.25 32.62 16.78
C GLY A 445 26.41 33.57 17.98
N ARG A 446 27.30 33.21 18.91
CA ARG A 446 27.66 34.04 20.09
C ARG A 446 28.25 35.39 19.67
N LYS A 447 27.80 36.47 20.32
CA LYS A 447 28.36 37.83 20.20
C LYS A 447 28.38 38.52 21.56
N VAL A 448 29.34 39.42 21.76
CA VAL A 448 29.29 40.41 22.85
C VAL A 448 28.73 41.70 22.27
N ILE A 449 27.54 42.12 22.71
CA ILE A 449 26.86 43.32 22.21
C ILE A 449 26.49 44.19 23.40
N ASN A 450 27.00 45.43 23.44
CA ASN A 450 26.84 46.39 24.54
C ASN A 450 27.23 45.85 25.94
N GLY A 451 28.04 44.78 26.00
CA GLY A 451 28.50 44.12 27.22
C GLY A 451 27.87 42.75 27.48
N ALA A 452 26.66 42.49 26.98
CA ALA A 452 25.95 41.22 27.15
C ALA A 452 26.49 40.14 26.18
N GLN A 453 26.58 38.90 26.66
CA GLN A 453 26.90 37.72 25.86
C GLN A 453 25.62 37.09 25.29
N VAL A 454 25.23 37.58 24.11
CA VAL A 454 24.02 37.16 23.39
C VAL A 454 24.34 36.05 22.38
N TYR A 455 23.35 35.22 22.07
CA TYR A 455 23.43 34.20 21.03
C TYR A 455 22.37 34.45 19.94
N PHE A 456 22.76 34.27 18.67
CA PHE A 456 21.85 34.31 17.52
C PHE A 456 21.86 32.96 16.78
N ASP A 457 20.70 32.42 16.44
CA ASP A 457 20.53 31.11 15.80
C ASP A 457 21.08 31.07 14.35
N LYS A 458 20.99 29.89 13.72
CA LYS A 458 21.36 29.66 12.31
C LYS A 458 20.62 30.56 11.31
N ASP A 459 19.47 31.12 11.68
CA ASP A 459 18.66 32.03 10.86
C ASP A 459 18.90 33.51 11.23
N GLY A 460 19.65 33.79 12.31
CA GLY A 460 19.96 35.13 12.82
C GLY A 460 19.07 35.61 13.98
N LYS A 461 18.18 34.77 14.52
CA LYS A 461 17.26 35.13 15.61
C LYS A 461 17.97 35.10 16.95
N GLN A 462 17.82 36.14 17.77
CA GLN A 462 18.37 36.18 19.12
C GLN A 462 17.65 35.18 20.03
N VAL A 463 18.41 34.29 20.68
CA VAL A 463 17.89 33.40 21.73
C VAL A 463 17.69 34.23 23.00
N LYS A 464 16.48 34.18 23.57
CA LYS A 464 16.07 34.91 24.78
C LYS A 464 15.00 34.12 25.53
N GLY A 465 15.23 33.86 26.81
CA GLY A 465 14.33 33.06 27.64
C GLY A 465 14.37 31.56 27.33
N ASP A 466 15.40 31.10 26.62
CA ASP A 466 15.58 29.72 26.17
C ASP A 466 17.09 29.37 26.10
N PHE A 467 17.40 28.13 25.74
CA PHE A 467 18.76 27.60 25.62
C PHE A 467 19.35 27.78 24.21
N ASP A 468 20.66 28.01 24.12
CA ASP A 468 21.43 27.94 22.88
C ASP A 468 21.76 26.49 22.44
N ASP A 469 22.25 26.30 21.21
CA ASP A 469 22.65 24.99 20.68
C ASP A 469 23.68 24.24 21.56
N ASP A 470 24.48 24.97 22.35
CA ASP A 470 25.47 24.43 23.30
C ASP A 470 24.86 24.11 24.69
N ASN A 471 23.55 24.30 24.87
CA ASN A 471 22.76 24.14 26.11
C ASN A 471 23.10 25.14 27.23
N ASN A 472 23.28 26.42 26.89
CA ASN A 472 23.43 27.53 27.83
C ASN A 472 22.20 28.44 27.78
N PHE A 473 21.74 28.94 28.93
CA PHE A 473 20.51 29.72 29.02
C PHE A 473 20.75 31.23 28.85
N HIS A 474 19.90 31.88 28.04
CA HIS A 474 19.92 33.34 27.83
C HIS A 474 18.70 34.01 28.47
N ASP A 475 18.87 35.12 29.19
CA ASP A 475 17.75 35.78 29.89
C ASP A 475 16.67 36.30 28.91
N ILE A 476 15.41 36.26 29.33
CA ILE A 476 14.26 36.64 28.52
C ILE A 476 14.21 38.15 28.21
N ASN A 477 14.82 39.00 29.06
CA ASN A 477 14.69 40.45 28.99
C ASN A 477 15.73 41.09 28.06
N ASP A 478 17.01 40.75 28.22
CA ASP A 478 18.13 41.28 27.43
C ASP A 478 18.72 40.24 26.46
N GLY A 479 18.83 38.99 26.90
CA GLY A 479 19.47 37.88 26.18
C GLY A 479 20.88 37.57 26.66
N ASP A 480 21.30 38.10 27.82
CA ASP A 480 22.62 37.82 28.40
C ASP A 480 22.71 36.40 28.98
N LEU A 481 23.93 35.89 29.10
CA LEU A 481 24.26 34.53 29.51
C LEU A 481 24.05 34.33 31.02
N VAL A 482 23.11 33.45 31.40
CA VAL A 482 22.72 33.25 32.80
C VAL A 482 23.63 32.25 33.52
N THR A 483 23.94 32.52 34.79
CA THR A 483 24.58 31.58 35.73
C THR A 483 23.93 31.68 37.12
N ASN A 484 24.07 30.61 37.91
CA ASN A 484 23.65 30.53 39.33
C ASN A 484 22.22 31.03 39.62
N ARG A 485 21.23 30.57 38.83
CA ARG A 485 19.85 31.07 38.90
C ARG A 485 18.82 30.04 38.48
N LEU A 486 17.68 30.02 39.17
CA LEU A 486 16.48 29.30 38.73
C LEU A 486 15.83 30.06 37.56
N VAL A 487 15.56 29.34 36.48
CA VAL A 487 14.93 29.86 35.25
C VAL A 487 13.78 28.95 34.83
N THR A 488 12.89 29.43 33.96
CA THR A 488 11.73 28.67 33.50
C THR A 488 11.58 28.81 31.99
N VAL A 489 11.39 27.68 31.30
CA VAL A 489 11.17 27.59 29.85
C VAL A 489 9.81 26.94 29.62
N GLY A 490 8.84 27.72 29.14
CA GLY A 490 7.44 27.29 29.11
C GLY A 490 6.92 27.01 30.53
N ASP A 491 6.63 25.74 30.81
CA ASP A 491 6.18 25.21 32.09
C ASP A 491 7.32 24.62 32.96
N LYS A 492 8.52 24.45 32.41
CA LYS A 492 9.62 23.69 33.03
C LYS A 492 10.64 24.60 33.71
N SER A 493 10.88 24.37 34.99
CA SER A 493 11.95 25.04 35.73
C SER A 493 13.27 24.29 35.64
N TYR A 494 14.37 25.04 35.53
CA TYR A 494 15.75 24.56 35.51
C TYR A 494 16.59 25.42 36.46
N TYR A 495 17.61 24.87 37.11
CA TYR A 495 18.61 25.69 37.81
C TYR A 495 19.91 25.71 37.01
N ILE A 496 20.33 26.90 36.58
CA ILE A 496 21.55 27.10 35.81
C ILE A 496 22.71 27.24 36.80
N GLY A 497 23.71 26.37 36.69
CA GLY A 497 24.85 26.33 37.61
C GLY A 497 25.94 27.37 37.34
N THR A 498 27.08 27.19 37.99
CA THR A 498 28.29 28.04 37.84
C THR A 498 28.92 27.98 36.46
N TYR A 499 28.63 26.94 35.68
CA TYR A 499 29.15 26.72 34.32
C TYR A 499 28.09 26.97 33.23
N ASN A 500 27.13 27.86 33.49
CA ASN A 500 26.07 28.32 32.55
C ASN A 500 25.15 27.24 31.94
N LYS A 501 25.17 26.01 32.48
CA LYS A 501 24.32 24.88 32.09
C LYS A 501 23.37 24.46 33.20
N ALA A 502 22.25 23.85 32.82
CA ALA A 502 21.29 23.26 33.77
C ALA A 502 21.94 22.12 34.58
N ILE A 503 21.74 22.13 35.89
CA ILE A 503 22.18 21.06 36.80
C ILE A 503 21.22 19.86 36.77
N LYS A 504 21.67 18.72 37.28
CA LYS A 504 20.92 17.45 37.32
C LYS A 504 21.17 16.71 38.63
N GLY A 505 20.27 15.81 39.01
CA GLY A 505 20.25 15.10 40.28
C GLY A 505 19.70 15.93 41.44
N ALA A 506 19.82 15.40 42.66
CA ALA A 506 19.48 16.10 43.89
C ALA A 506 20.51 17.21 44.20
N THR A 507 20.04 18.44 44.42
CA THR A 507 20.89 19.59 44.78
C THR A 507 20.26 20.40 45.91
N VAL A 508 21.08 20.85 46.86
CA VAL A 508 20.64 21.76 47.92
C VAL A 508 20.80 23.20 47.47
N ILE A 509 19.70 23.97 47.45
CA ILE A 509 19.66 25.40 47.15
C ILE A 509 19.04 26.10 48.36
N ASP A 510 19.73 27.10 48.92
CA ASP A 510 19.32 27.85 50.13
C ASP A 510 18.89 26.98 51.33
N GLY A 511 19.48 25.79 51.44
CA GLY A 511 19.23 24.82 52.52
C GLY A 511 18.10 23.81 52.23
N ILE A 512 17.40 23.92 51.10
CA ILE A 512 16.34 22.99 50.68
C ILE A 512 16.88 22.07 49.58
N GLU A 513 16.64 20.76 49.72
CA GLU A 513 16.91 19.79 48.65
C GLU A 513 15.85 19.90 47.55
N TYR A 514 16.30 20.07 46.31
CA TYR A 514 15.48 20.01 45.10
C TYR A 514 16.01 18.89 44.20
N TYR A 515 15.15 18.27 43.40
CA TYR A 515 15.57 17.33 42.36
C TYR A 515 15.45 17.94 40.98
N PHE A 516 16.48 17.76 40.15
CA PHE A 516 16.46 18.06 38.73
C PHE A 516 16.69 16.76 37.96
N ASP A 517 15.82 16.41 37.01
CA ASP A 517 15.85 15.11 36.33
C ASP A 517 17.23 14.78 35.74
N ASP A 518 17.69 13.55 35.95
CA ASP A 518 19.02 13.07 35.59
C ASP A 518 19.30 13.14 34.09
N THR A 519 18.26 13.12 33.26
CA THR A 519 18.37 13.19 31.79
C THR A 519 18.27 14.63 31.28
N THR A 520 17.30 15.41 31.76
CA THR A 520 16.89 16.70 31.17
C THR A 520 17.27 17.93 32.01
N GLY A 521 17.49 17.79 33.31
CA GLY A 521 17.71 18.91 34.23
C GLY A 521 16.44 19.69 34.60
N VAL A 522 15.25 19.17 34.25
CA VAL A 522 13.96 19.76 34.65
C VAL A 522 13.71 19.50 36.15
N GLN A 523 13.29 20.52 36.89
CA GLN A 523 12.93 20.40 38.30
C GLN A 523 11.73 19.47 38.49
N VAL A 524 11.89 18.41 39.28
CA VAL A 524 10.79 17.47 39.62
C VAL A 524 9.86 18.15 40.63
N LYS A 525 8.58 18.24 40.30
CA LYS A 525 7.53 18.84 41.15
C LYS A 525 6.20 18.12 40.92
N GLY A 526 5.52 17.73 41.99
CA GLY A 526 4.25 17.01 41.95
C GLY A 526 4.38 15.53 41.61
N ASP A 527 5.59 14.96 41.72
CA ASP A 527 5.90 13.59 41.32
C ASP A 527 7.09 13.03 42.12
N PHE A 528 7.35 11.73 41.97
CA PHE A 528 8.51 11.03 42.50
C PHE A 528 9.73 11.18 41.59
N ALA A 529 10.88 11.51 42.16
CA ALA A 529 12.16 11.49 41.44
C ALA A 529 12.80 10.09 41.44
N SER A 530 13.85 9.91 40.62
CA SER A 530 14.66 8.69 40.53
C SER A 530 15.30 8.23 41.86
N ASN A 531 15.47 9.13 42.84
CA ASN A 531 15.91 8.77 44.20
C ASN A 531 14.80 8.17 45.10
N GLY A 532 13.58 8.06 44.58
CA GLY A 532 12.40 7.51 45.23
C GLY A 532 11.64 8.48 46.15
N LYS A 533 12.04 9.76 46.25
CA LYS A 533 11.31 10.78 47.04
C LYS A 533 10.27 11.52 46.20
N TYR A 534 9.13 11.87 46.81
CA TYR A 534 8.16 12.80 46.21
C TYR A 534 8.53 14.25 46.51
N TYR A 535 8.44 15.12 45.49
CA TYR A 535 8.69 16.56 45.61
C TYR A 535 7.41 17.36 45.39
N ASP A 536 7.10 18.32 46.27
CA ASP A 536 5.85 19.09 46.25
C ASP A 536 5.63 19.86 44.94
N ALA A 537 4.39 19.84 44.44
CA ALA A 537 3.98 20.51 43.21
C ALA A 537 4.20 22.03 43.24
N ARG A 538 4.09 22.69 44.40
CA ARG A 538 4.20 24.15 44.51
C ARG A 538 5.64 24.61 44.76
N SER A 539 6.27 24.10 45.80
CA SER A 539 7.62 24.46 46.22
C SER A 539 8.71 23.70 45.48
N GLY A 540 8.51 22.41 45.19
CA GLY A 540 9.56 21.50 44.72
C GLY A 540 10.42 20.91 45.84
N ALA A 541 10.08 21.11 47.11
CA ALA A 541 10.77 20.52 48.26
C ALA A 541 10.26 19.08 48.54
N PRO A 542 11.06 18.18 49.13
CA PRO A 542 10.64 16.81 49.44
C PRO A 542 9.54 16.79 50.51
N VAL A 543 8.50 16.00 50.28
CA VAL A 543 7.41 15.77 51.23
C VAL A 543 7.72 14.55 52.09
N THR A 544 7.30 14.55 53.36
CA THR A 544 7.48 13.41 54.29
C THR A 544 6.23 13.19 55.15
N ASN A 545 6.04 11.97 55.65
CA ASN A 545 4.96 11.56 56.58
C ASN A 545 3.56 12.04 56.17
N SER A 546 3.22 11.98 54.88
CA SER A 546 2.04 12.62 54.31
C SER A 546 1.45 11.83 53.14
N TYR A 547 0.15 12.01 52.88
CA TYR A 547 -0.44 11.61 51.62
C TYR A 547 -0.01 12.56 50.49
N VAL A 548 0.27 11.99 49.32
CA VAL A 548 0.59 12.71 48.08
C VAL A 548 -0.19 12.09 46.91
N GLN A 549 -0.44 12.86 45.86
CA GLN A 549 -1.25 12.42 44.71
C GLN A 549 -0.48 12.65 43.40
N VAL A 550 -0.34 11.60 42.60
CA VAL A 550 0.28 11.64 41.26
C VAL A 550 -0.79 11.32 40.23
N GLY A 551 -1.23 12.31 39.47
CA GLY A 551 -2.37 12.19 38.57
C GLY A 551 -3.67 11.89 39.34
N GLN A 552 -4.21 10.67 39.17
CA GLN A 552 -5.38 10.19 39.93
C GLN A 552 -4.98 9.33 41.14
N ASP A 553 -3.74 8.85 41.18
CA ASP A 553 -3.31 7.82 42.13
C ASP A 553 -2.75 8.44 43.42
N TRP A 554 -3.11 7.83 44.54
CA TRP A 554 -2.73 8.28 45.88
C TRP A 554 -1.59 7.43 46.43
N TYR A 555 -0.69 8.06 47.18
CA TYR A 555 0.48 7.43 47.81
C TYR A 555 0.61 8.00 49.22
N TYR A 556 1.26 7.28 50.12
CA TYR A 556 1.71 7.85 51.40
C TYR A 556 3.23 7.75 51.48
N VAL A 557 3.88 8.87 51.82
CA VAL A 557 5.34 8.94 51.94
C VAL A 557 5.80 8.87 53.39
N ASP A 558 6.88 8.12 53.61
CA ASP A 558 7.53 7.94 54.91
C ASP A 558 8.32 9.19 55.37
N LYS A 559 9.10 9.04 56.44
CA LYS A 559 9.96 10.11 57.00
C LYS A 559 11.21 10.40 56.15
N GLU A 560 11.60 9.50 55.25
CA GLU A 560 12.65 9.70 54.25
C GLU A 560 12.10 10.34 52.94
N GLY A 561 10.77 10.37 52.78
CA GLY A 561 10.01 10.94 51.67
C GLY A 561 9.60 9.93 50.59
N LYS A 562 9.72 8.63 50.87
CA LYS A 562 9.50 7.53 49.91
C LYS A 562 8.14 6.87 50.10
N ALA A 563 7.55 6.36 49.01
CA ALA A 563 6.26 5.68 49.05
C ALA A 563 6.33 4.37 49.88
N VAL A 564 5.34 4.15 50.74
CA VAL A 564 5.17 2.89 51.51
C VAL A 564 4.39 1.84 50.73
N THR A 565 4.60 0.56 51.03
CA THR A 565 3.86 -0.58 50.45
C THR A 565 3.22 -1.45 51.53
N GLY A 566 2.23 -2.28 51.16
CA GLY A 566 1.52 -3.21 52.05
C GLY A 566 0.42 -2.59 52.90
N GLU A 567 0.02 -3.29 53.96
CA GLU A 567 -0.99 -2.85 54.93
C GLU A 567 -0.42 -1.81 55.91
N HIS A 568 -1.10 -0.67 56.07
CA HIS A 568 -0.75 0.37 57.04
C HIS A 568 -1.98 0.87 57.82
N THR A 569 -1.75 1.49 58.97
CA THR A 569 -2.79 2.21 59.72
C THR A 569 -2.41 3.68 59.77
N ILE A 570 -3.16 4.55 59.08
CA ILE A 570 -2.80 5.96 58.86
C ILE A 570 -3.97 6.83 59.31
N ASN A 571 -3.72 7.73 60.26
CA ASN A 571 -4.73 8.58 60.93
C ASN A 571 -5.89 7.82 61.60
N GLY A 572 -5.77 6.49 61.75
CA GLY A 572 -6.80 5.60 62.30
C GLY A 572 -7.43 4.66 61.25
N ASP A 573 -7.30 4.97 59.97
CA ASP A 573 -7.81 4.14 58.87
C ASP A 573 -6.83 3.03 58.51
N HIS A 574 -7.33 1.80 58.38
CA HIS A 574 -6.58 0.67 57.83
C HIS A 574 -6.59 0.75 56.30
N VAL A 575 -5.44 0.92 55.68
CA VAL A 575 -5.28 1.14 54.23
C VAL A 575 -4.27 0.15 53.63
N TYR A 576 -4.27 -0.02 52.30
CA TYR A 576 -3.31 -0.87 51.59
C TYR A 576 -2.67 -0.12 50.43
N PHE A 577 -1.37 -0.32 50.23
CA PHE A 577 -0.60 0.22 49.11
C PHE A 577 0.05 -0.90 48.29
N GLU A 578 -0.14 -0.90 46.97
CA GLU A 578 0.35 -1.91 46.01
C GLU A 578 1.85 -2.17 46.14
N ASP A 579 2.27 -3.44 46.25
CA ASP A 579 3.66 -3.81 46.55
C ASP A 579 4.66 -3.41 45.47
N TYR A 580 4.21 -3.21 44.23
CA TYR A 580 5.08 -2.82 43.12
C TYR A 580 5.49 -1.33 43.12
N ARG A 581 4.65 -0.40 43.63
CA ARG A 581 4.88 1.06 43.55
C ARG A 581 4.35 1.91 44.71
N GLY A 582 3.70 1.33 45.71
CA GLY A 582 3.17 2.07 46.87
C GLY A 582 1.92 2.91 46.58
N LYS A 583 1.17 2.56 45.53
CA LYS A 583 -0.12 3.18 45.18
C LYS A 583 -1.24 2.67 46.10
N GLN A 584 -2.05 3.57 46.67
CA GLN A 584 -3.17 3.22 47.53
C GLN A 584 -4.25 2.49 46.72
N VAL A 585 -4.68 1.32 47.20
CA VAL A 585 -5.83 0.61 46.64
C VAL A 585 -7.11 1.32 47.08
N LYS A 586 -7.93 1.74 46.11
CA LYS A 586 -9.20 2.45 46.33
C LYS A 586 -10.26 1.91 45.38
N GLY A 587 -11.43 1.58 45.90
CA GLY A 587 -12.58 1.12 45.11
C GLY A 587 -12.40 -0.28 44.49
N ASN A 588 -11.54 -1.10 45.08
CA ASN A 588 -11.18 -2.41 44.55
C ASN A 588 -10.68 -3.35 45.66
N PHE A 589 -10.48 -4.63 45.32
CA PHE A 589 -9.78 -5.59 46.16
C PHE A 589 -8.25 -5.44 45.99
N ALA A 590 -7.52 -5.49 47.10
CA ALA A 590 -6.05 -5.52 47.12
C ALA A 590 -5.51 -6.96 46.98
N GLU A 591 -4.19 -7.11 46.91
CA GLU A 591 -3.51 -8.41 46.74
C GLU A 591 -3.77 -9.37 47.93
N ASN A 592 -4.04 -8.84 49.12
CA ASN A 592 -4.50 -9.59 50.30
C ASN A 592 -5.96 -10.12 50.19
N GLY A 593 -6.65 -9.82 49.08
CA GLY A 593 -8.02 -10.23 48.79
C GLY A 593 -9.12 -9.45 49.50
N ARG A 594 -8.80 -8.38 50.23
CA ARG A 594 -9.75 -7.52 50.96
C ARG A 594 -10.12 -6.26 50.16
N TYR A 595 -11.33 -5.74 50.37
CA TYR A 595 -11.81 -4.53 49.69
C TYR A 595 -11.46 -3.25 50.44
N TYR A 596 -11.10 -2.21 49.68
CA TYR A 596 -10.79 -0.87 50.19
C TYR A 596 -11.69 0.16 49.49
N ASP A 597 -12.27 1.09 50.25
CA ASP A 597 -13.30 2.01 49.75
C ASP A 597 -12.83 2.90 48.59
N GLN A 598 -13.76 3.30 47.71
CA GLN A 598 -13.49 4.13 46.54
C GLN A 598 -13.08 5.57 46.89
N HIS A 599 -13.58 6.13 47.98
CA HIS A 599 -13.39 7.53 48.34
C HIS A 599 -12.25 7.68 49.36
N THR A 600 -12.26 6.88 50.43
CA THR A 600 -11.24 6.93 51.50
C THR A 600 -10.05 6.03 51.20
N GLY A 601 -10.26 4.86 50.59
CA GLY A 601 -9.26 3.79 50.51
C GLY A 601 -9.08 3.02 51.83
N ALA A 602 -10.04 3.11 52.75
CA ALA A 602 -10.04 2.36 54.00
C ALA A 602 -10.66 0.96 53.82
N LEU A 603 -10.10 -0.02 54.55
CA LEU A 603 -10.56 -1.41 54.62
C LEU A 603 -12.04 -1.46 54.99
N THR A 604 -12.86 -2.00 54.09
CA THR A 604 -14.32 -1.98 54.21
C THR A 604 -14.88 -3.40 54.11
N ASP A 605 -15.68 -3.79 55.11
CA ASP A 605 -16.37 -5.08 55.11
C ASP A 605 -17.60 -5.04 54.20
N LEU A 606 -17.60 -5.85 53.14
CA LEU A 606 -18.72 -6.02 52.22
C LEU A 606 -19.60 -7.25 52.57
N GLY A 607 -19.27 -7.94 53.66
CA GLY A 607 -19.89 -9.18 54.13
C GLY A 607 -19.20 -10.44 53.59
N THR A 608 -19.58 -11.59 54.13
CA THR A 608 -18.99 -12.91 53.79
C THR A 608 -20.00 -13.83 53.10
N ASN A 609 -19.48 -14.83 52.39
CA ASN A 609 -20.24 -15.87 51.69
C ASN A 609 -21.30 -15.31 50.72
N ARG A 610 -20.88 -14.41 49.83
CA ARG A 610 -21.77 -13.73 48.89
C ARG A 610 -21.07 -13.26 47.62
N TYR A 611 -21.86 -13.14 46.55
CA TYR A 611 -21.49 -12.36 45.38
C TYR A 611 -21.51 -10.85 45.66
N VAL A 612 -20.59 -10.12 45.04
CA VAL A 612 -20.48 -8.67 45.00
C VAL A 612 -20.02 -8.25 43.60
N GLN A 613 -20.58 -7.18 43.06
CA GLN A 613 -20.11 -6.56 41.81
C GLN A 613 -19.27 -5.31 42.14
N VAL A 614 -18.10 -5.17 41.54
CA VAL A 614 -17.15 -4.07 41.74
C VAL A 614 -16.56 -3.71 40.38
N ASN A 615 -16.72 -2.45 39.95
CA ASN A 615 -16.23 -1.97 38.63
C ASN A 615 -16.70 -2.86 37.46
N ASP A 616 -18.01 -3.13 37.42
CA ASP A 616 -18.73 -4.06 36.53
C ASP A 616 -18.35 -5.56 36.63
N ASP A 617 -17.16 -5.89 37.12
CA ASP A 617 -16.73 -7.27 37.38
C ASP A 617 -17.45 -7.90 38.60
N TRP A 618 -17.68 -9.21 38.53
CA TRP A 618 -18.28 -9.99 39.63
C TRP A 618 -17.21 -10.73 40.43
N TYR A 619 -17.38 -10.76 41.74
CA TYR A 619 -16.51 -11.40 42.72
C TYR A 619 -17.36 -12.21 43.71
N TYR A 620 -16.78 -13.21 44.36
CA TYR A 620 -17.40 -13.88 45.50
C TYR A 620 -16.48 -13.80 46.72
N ILE A 621 -17.02 -13.28 47.83
CA ILE A 621 -16.28 -13.13 49.09
C ILE A 621 -16.51 -14.38 49.94
N GLY A 622 -15.44 -15.05 50.34
CA GLY A 622 -15.48 -16.24 51.19
C GLY A 622 -15.81 -15.97 52.65
N SER A 623 -15.75 -17.01 53.47
CA SER A 623 -16.01 -16.96 54.92
C SER A 623 -15.02 -16.11 55.72
N THR A 624 -13.84 -15.83 55.14
CA THR A 624 -12.74 -15.03 55.71
C THR A 624 -12.85 -13.52 55.45
N GLY A 625 -13.82 -13.08 54.65
CA GLY A 625 -13.90 -11.69 54.17
C GLY A 625 -12.90 -11.36 53.05
N THR A 626 -12.35 -12.39 52.40
CA THR A 626 -11.47 -12.27 51.22
C THR A 626 -12.12 -12.89 49.99
N ILE A 627 -11.82 -12.37 48.80
CA ILE A 627 -12.29 -12.95 47.52
C ILE A 627 -11.78 -14.37 47.29
N LEU A 628 -12.62 -15.19 46.65
CA LEU A 628 -12.25 -16.52 46.14
C LEU A 628 -11.58 -16.43 44.77
N LYS A 629 -10.81 -17.47 44.45
CA LYS A 629 -9.98 -17.61 43.24
C LYS A 629 -10.02 -19.07 42.75
N GLY A 630 -9.78 -19.29 41.47
CA GLY A 630 -9.87 -20.61 40.82
C GLY A 630 -11.30 -21.11 40.60
N GLN A 631 -11.45 -22.40 40.28
CA GLN A 631 -12.75 -23.07 40.18
C GLN A 631 -13.38 -23.21 41.59
N GLN A 632 -14.67 -22.91 41.69
CA GLN A 632 -15.44 -22.95 42.95
C GLN A 632 -16.83 -23.54 42.69
N THR A 633 -17.44 -24.15 43.71
CA THR A 633 -18.86 -24.56 43.68
C THR A 633 -19.64 -23.71 44.66
N ILE A 634 -20.48 -22.81 44.15
CA ILE A 634 -21.28 -21.86 44.94
C ILE A 634 -22.76 -22.24 44.78
N ASP A 635 -23.44 -22.53 45.89
CA ASP A 635 -24.86 -22.95 45.93
C ASP A 635 -25.21 -24.11 44.96
N GLY A 636 -24.24 -24.99 44.70
CA GLY A 636 -24.36 -26.12 43.76
C GLY A 636 -24.03 -25.79 42.30
N VAL A 637 -23.72 -24.54 41.97
CA VAL A 637 -23.28 -24.09 40.65
C VAL A 637 -21.76 -24.06 40.59
N GLU A 638 -21.17 -24.71 39.60
CA GLU A 638 -19.73 -24.58 39.31
C GLU A 638 -19.44 -23.28 38.56
N VAL A 639 -18.52 -22.48 39.09
CA VAL A 639 -18.08 -21.18 38.56
C VAL A 639 -16.55 -21.10 38.61
N TYR A 640 -15.97 -20.14 37.91
CA TYR A 640 -14.53 -19.89 37.93
C TYR A 640 -14.24 -18.42 38.25
N PHE A 641 -13.23 -18.18 39.08
CA PHE A 641 -12.69 -16.86 39.38
C PHE A 641 -11.21 -16.80 38.98
N ASP A 642 -10.79 -15.75 38.27
CA ASP A 642 -9.41 -15.55 37.82
C ASP A 642 -8.41 -15.65 38.99
N THR A 643 -7.30 -16.37 38.80
CA THR A 643 -6.36 -16.68 39.88
C THR A 643 -5.52 -15.48 40.33
N THR A 644 -5.33 -14.48 39.46
CA THR A 644 -4.61 -13.25 39.80
C THR A 644 -5.53 -12.22 40.46
N THR A 645 -6.71 -11.99 39.90
CA THR A 645 -7.61 -10.87 40.25
C THR A 645 -8.87 -11.27 41.02
N GLY A 646 -9.30 -12.53 40.95
CA GLY A 646 -10.55 -13.02 41.58
C GLY A 646 -11.84 -12.64 40.84
N LYS A 647 -11.75 -12.12 39.61
CA LYS A 647 -12.91 -11.80 38.75
C LYS A 647 -13.60 -13.06 38.24
N GLN A 648 -14.93 -13.11 38.26
CA GLN A 648 -15.71 -14.25 37.75
C GLN A 648 -15.59 -14.38 36.22
N ALA A 649 -15.27 -15.58 35.74
CA ALA A 649 -15.33 -15.92 34.33
C ALA A 649 -16.79 -15.92 33.85
N LYS A 650 -17.11 -15.04 32.90
CA LYS A 650 -18.44 -14.94 32.27
C LYS A 650 -18.32 -14.75 30.77
N GLY A 651 -18.92 -15.62 29.98
CA GLY A 651 -18.93 -15.56 28.52
C GLY A 651 -17.58 -15.91 27.89
N VAL A 652 -16.74 -16.69 28.57
CA VAL A 652 -15.36 -17.00 28.18
C VAL A 652 -15.07 -18.49 28.24
N PHE A 653 -14.11 -18.92 27.41
CA PHE A 653 -13.51 -20.25 27.50
C PHE A 653 -12.30 -20.17 28.44
N ILE A 654 -12.28 -21.04 29.46
CA ILE A 654 -11.15 -21.20 30.39
C ILE A 654 -10.47 -22.54 30.09
N ASN A 655 -9.14 -22.54 30.00
CA ASN A 655 -8.33 -23.75 29.77
C ASN A 655 -7.91 -24.44 31.08
N GLU A 656 -7.22 -25.58 30.98
CA GLU A 656 -6.75 -26.36 32.14
C GLU A 656 -5.82 -25.58 33.10
N TYR A 657 -5.16 -24.52 32.62
CA TYR A 657 -4.31 -23.64 33.44
C TYR A 657 -5.08 -22.49 34.12
N GLY A 658 -6.39 -22.37 33.86
CA GLY A 658 -7.22 -21.30 34.39
C GLY A 658 -7.20 -19.99 33.59
N SER A 659 -6.50 -19.97 32.46
CA SER A 659 -6.43 -18.77 31.61
C SER A 659 -7.63 -18.69 30.67
N ALA A 660 -8.10 -17.46 30.41
CA ALA A 660 -9.03 -17.20 29.33
C ALA A 660 -8.34 -17.43 27.98
N GLU A 661 -8.86 -18.35 27.17
CA GLU A 661 -8.28 -18.74 25.89
C GLU A 661 -9.29 -18.55 24.74
N ASN A 662 -8.80 -18.26 23.54
CA ASN A 662 -9.62 -18.20 22.34
C ASN A 662 -9.51 -19.56 21.62
N PRO A 663 -10.61 -20.34 21.50
CA PRO A 663 -10.57 -21.73 21.02
C PRO A 663 -10.15 -21.89 19.55
N ASN A 664 -9.95 -20.79 18.82
CA ASN A 664 -9.44 -20.82 17.44
C ASN A 664 -7.92 -21.08 17.35
N TYR A 665 -7.17 -21.04 18.46
CA TYR A 665 -5.69 -21.03 18.42
C TYR A 665 -4.97 -22.30 18.89
N GLY A 666 -5.64 -23.32 19.44
CA GLY A 666 -4.89 -24.42 20.06
C GLY A 666 -5.63 -25.71 20.42
N LEU A 667 -4.81 -26.70 20.76
CA LEU A 667 -5.20 -28.08 21.08
C LEU A 667 -5.73 -28.26 22.52
N SER A 668 -5.78 -27.18 23.33
CA SER A 668 -6.19 -27.26 24.73
C SER A 668 -7.61 -27.79 24.92
N THR A 669 -7.81 -28.45 26.07
CA THR A 669 -9.12 -28.73 26.64
C THR A 669 -9.63 -27.44 27.29
N VAL A 670 -10.78 -26.96 26.82
CA VAL A 670 -11.39 -25.71 27.31
C VAL A 670 -12.83 -25.93 27.74
N LYS A 671 -13.24 -25.17 28.75
CA LYS A 671 -14.57 -25.17 29.35
C LYS A 671 -15.21 -23.80 29.22
N PHE A 672 -16.49 -23.72 28.87
CA PHE A 672 -17.18 -22.45 28.69
C PHE A 672 -18.04 -22.09 29.90
N TYR A 673 -17.85 -20.87 30.40
CA TYR A 673 -18.63 -20.31 31.51
C TYR A 673 -19.62 -19.29 30.97
N ASP A 674 -20.88 -19.41 31.36
CA ASP A 674 -22.00 -18.65 30.79
C ASP A 674 -21.82 -17.12 30.85
N LYS A 675 -22.34 -16.40 29.85
CA LYS A 675 -22.24 -14.94 29.78
C LYS A 675 -23.11 -14.21 30.82
N ASP A 676 -24.27 -14.75 31.16
CA ASP A 676 -25.26 -14.06 31.99
C ASP A 676 -25.08 -14.38 33.48
N ASN A 677 -24.80 -15.65 33.82
CA ASN A 677 -24.66 -16.13 35.19
C ASN A 677 -23.25 -16.66 35.56
N GLY A 678 -22.37 -16.96 34.59
CA GLY A 678 -21.01 -17.45 34.86
C GLY A 678 -20.93 -18.91 35.33
N ALA A 679 -21.98 -19.71 35.15
CA ALA A 679 -21.97 -21.14 35.41
C ALA A 679 -21.24 -21.92 34.31
N LEU A 680 -20.55 -22.99 34.69
CA LEU A 680 -19.98 -23.96 33.76
C LEU A 680 -21.09 -24.67 32.97
N LEU A 681 -21.11 -24.52 31.64
CA LEU A 681 -22.07 -25.23 30.79
C LEU A 681 -21.70 -26.72 30.69
N LYS A 682 -22.70 -27.60 30.84
CA LYS A 682 -22.59 -29.06 30.75
C LYS A 682 -23.76 -29.67 29.97
N GLN A 683 -23.50 -30.76 29.26
CA GLN A 683 -24.47 -31.59 28.52
C GLN A 683 -25.47 -30.80 27.66
N GLN A 684 -25.01 -29.79 26.92
CA GLN A 684 -25.88 -28.96 26.09
C GLN A 684 -25.14 -28.28 24.94
N TYR A 685 -25.90 -27.95 23.89
CA TYR A 685 -25.49 -27.03 22.84
C TYR A 685 -25.50 -25.58 23.34
N PHE A 686 -24.52 -24.79 22.92
CA PHE A 686 -24.51 -23.34 23.11
C PHE A 686 -23.98 -22.62 21.86
N ASN A 687 -24.37 -21.35 21.70
CA ASN A 687 -23.86 -20.49 20.63
C ASN A 687 -22.94 -19.42 21.20
N PHE A 688 -21.80 -19.20 20.56
CA PHE A 688 -20.86 -18.13 20.87
C PHE A 688 -20.29 -17.55 19.57
N ASN A 689 -20.44 -16.23 19.40
CA ASN A 689 -20.06 -15.49 18.20
C ASN A 689 -20.52 -16.19 16.90
N ASP A 690 -21.83 -16.42 16.78
CA ASP A 690 -22.54 -17.12 15.70
C ASP A 690 -22.15 -18.58 15.44
N ASN A 691 -21.18 -19.13 16.19
CA ASN A 691 -20.74 -20.51 16.08
C ASN A 691 -21.38 -21.38 17.17
N TRP A 692 -21.78 -22.61 16.81
CA TRP A 692 -22.34 -23.59 17.73
C TRP A 692 -21.27 -24.52 18.29
N TYR A 693 -21.40 -24.86 19.57
CA TYR A 693 -20.53 -25.78 20.32
C TYR A 693 -21.41 -26.70 21.17
N TYR A 694 -20.85 -27.80 21.67
CA TYR A 694 -21.50 -28.65 22.67
C TYR A 694 -20.53 -28.93 23.82
N ALA A 695 -21.00 -28.76 25.06
CA ALA A 695 -20.25 -29.09 26.26
C ALA A 695 -20.66 -30.47 26.80
N ASP A 696 -19.68 -31.30 27.16
CA ASP A 696 -19.89 -32.66 27.66
C ASP A 696 -20.34 -32.72 29.14
N ALA A 697 -20.27 -33.90 29.77
CA ALA A 697 -20.63 -34.10 31.18
C ALA A 697 -19.67 -33.41 32.17
N ASP A 698 -18.41 -33.20 31.79
CA ASP A 698 -17.41 -32.49 32.58
C ASP A 698 -17.35 -30.99 32.24
N GLY A 699 -18.05 -30.57 31.18
CA GLY A 699 -18.13 -29.20 30.68
C GLY A 699 -17.04 -28.85 29.66
N THR A 700 -16.35 -29.86 29.12
CA THR A 700 -15.35 -29.72 28.06
C THR A 700 -16.06 -29.60 26.72
N ILE A 701 -15.57 -28.75 25.81
CA ILE A 701 -16.15 -28.66 24.46
C ILE A 701 -15.77 -29.87 23.61
N LEU A 702 -16.75 -30.46 22.91
CA LEU A 702 -16.52 -31.60 22.02
C LEU A 702 -15.73 -31.21 20.76
N LYS A 703 -14.90 -32.16 20.29
CA LYS A 703 -14.15 -32.11 19.03
C LYS A 703 -14.29 -33.48 18.34
N GLY A 704 -14.35 -33.51 17.00
CA GLY A 704 -14.56 -34.73 16.21
C GLY A 704 -16.04 -35.11 15.98
N ALA A 705 -16.29 -36.32 15.51
CA ALA A 705 -17.64 -36.87 15.27
C ALA A 705 -18.27 -37.39 16.57
N HIS A 706 -19.55 -37.07 16.81
CA HIS A 706 -20.30 -37.50 18.00
C HIS A 706 -21.78 -37.72 17.65
N THR A 707 -22.42 -38.70 18.32
CA THR A 707 -23.88 -38.88 18.29
C THR A 707 -24.50 -38.19 19.51
N ILE A 708 -25.36 -37.18 19.29
CA ILE A 708 -26.02 -36.41 20.35
C ILE A 708 -27.53 -36.50 20.15
N ASP A 709 -28.26 -36.96 21.16
CA ASP A 709 -29.72 -37.22 21.11
C ASP A 709 -30.18 -38.09 19.92
N GLY A 710 -29.30 -38.99 19.45
CA GLY A 710 -29.53 -39.86 18.29
C GLY A 710 -29.21 -39.21 16.93
N VAL A 711 -28.68 -37.99 16.92
CA VAL A 711 -28.24 -37.27 15.71
C VAL A 711 -26.72 -37.29 15.62
N ASP A 712 -26.18 -37.83 14.53
CA ASP A 712 -24.74 -37.80 14.25
C ASP A 712 -24.33 -36.41 13.77
N VAL A 713 -23.39 -35.77 14.48
CA VAL A 713 -22.86 -34.43 14.20
C VAL A 713 -21.33 -34.45 14.22
N TYR A 714 -20.71 -33.37 13.75
CA TYR A 714 -19.25 -33.21 13.78
C TYR A 714 -18.86 -31.83 14.32
N PHE A 715 -17.86 -31.80 15.18
CA PHE A 715 -17.21 -30.58 15.68
C PHE A 715 -15.77 -30.52 15.16
N ASP A 716 -15.33 -29.35 14.70
CA ASP A 716 -14.01 -29.14 14.13
C ASP A 716 -12.90 -29.59 15.11
N LYS A 717 -11.99 -30.47 14.63
CA LYS A 717 -10.91 -31.07 15.43
C LYS A 717 -9.94 -30.03 16.01
N SER A 718 -9.83 -28.85 15.43
CA SER A 718 -9.01 -27.75 15.98
C SER A 718 -9.73 -27.01 17.10
N ASN A 719 -10.94 -26.51 16.81
CA ASN A 719 -11.57 -25.42 17.55
C ASN A 719 -12.95 -25.76 18.18
N GLY A 720 -13.49 -26.95 17.95
CA GLY A 720 -14.74 -27.42 18.56
C GLY A 720 -16.04 -26.83 18.01
N LYS A 721 -16.00 -26.07 16.91
CA LYS A 721 -17.21 -25.54 16.26
C LYS A 721 -17.97 -26.63 15.53
N GLN A 722 -19.30 -26.66 15.66
CA GLN A 722 -20.16 -27.56 14.91
C GLN A 722 -20.02 -27.29 13.40
N VAL A 723 -19.73 -28.34 12.64
CA VAL A 723 -19.66 -28.28 11.17
C VAL A 723 -21.07 -28.37 10.60
N LYS A 724 -21.40 -27.41 9.72
CA LYS A 724 -22.64 -27.37 8.95
C LYS A 724 -22.33 -27.01 7.50
N GLY A 725 -23.01 -27.66 6.55
CA GLY A 725 -22.94 -27.35 5.12
C GLY A 725 -21.56 -27.62 4.53
N LYS A 726 -20.88 -28.69 4.97
CA LYS A 726 -19.53 -29.05 4.53
C LYS A 726 -19.37 -30.56 4.41
N PHE A 727 -18.50 -30.91 3.47
CA PHE A 727 -17.90 -32.24 3.36
C PHE A 727 -16.79 -32.39 4.41
N VAL A 728 -16.70 -33.56 5.02
CA VAL A 728 -15.71 -33.93 6.05
C VAL A 728 -15.18 -35.33 5.74
N THR A 729 -13.87 -35.52 5.90
CA THR A 729 -13.19 -36.81 5.83
C THR A 729 -12.37 -37.03 7.10
N GLU A 730 -11.94 -38.27 7.36
CA GLU A 730 -11.15 -38.57 8.55
C GLU A 730 -9.77 -37.90 8.53
N SER A 731 -9.19 -37.75 7.32
CA SER A 731 -7.89 -37.14 7.01
C SER A 731 -7.93 -35.62 6.83
N GLY A 732 -9.02 -35.09 6.26
CA GLY A 732 -9.15 -33.69 5.85
C GLY A 732 -9.02 -33.45 4.34
N ASP A 733 -8.63 -34.45 3.53
CA ASP A 733 -8.61 -34.36 2.07
C ASP A 733 -9.97 -34.78 1.48
N VAL A 734 -10.45 -34.12 0.43
CA VAL A 734 -11.76 -34.38 -0.22
C VAL A 734 -11.64 -35.40 -1.38
N SER A 735 -10.48 -36.04 -1.54
CA SER A 735 -10.25 -37.13 -2.51
C SER A 735 -10.16 -38.53 -1.88
N ASP A 736 -10.25 -38.62 -0.56
CA ASP A 736 -10.26 -39.90 0.18
C ASP A 736 -11.61 -40.62 0.14
N SER A 737 -11.57 -41.96 0.27
CA SER A 737 -12.77 -42.77 0.50
C SER A 737 -13.32 -42.58 1.92
N GLY A 738 -14.62 -42.38 2.06
CA GLY A 738 -15.27 -42.12 3.36
C GLY A 738 -15.64 -40.64 3.58
N ILE A 739 -16.00 -39.93 2.51
CA ILE A 739 -16.53 -38.56 2.60
C ILE A 739 -17.93 -38.58 3.19
N HIS A 740 -18.13 -37.76 4.22
CA HIS A 740 -19.40 -37.53 4.90
C HIS A 740 -19.84 -36.07 4.66
N TYR A 741 -21.15 -35.81 4.59
CA TYR A 741 -21.69 -34.44 4.47
C TYR A 741 -22.63 -34.14 5.63
N TYR A 742 -22.36 -33.03 6.32
CA TYR A 742 -23.15 -32.54 7.44
C TYR A 742 -24.05 -31.39 6.97
N ASP A 743 -25.35 -31.50 7.27
CA ASP A 743 -26.38 -30.60 6.78
C ASP A 743 -26.09 -29.12 7.07
N LYS A 744 -26.49 -28.24 6.15
CA LYS A 744 -26.26 -26.79 6.22
C LYS A 744 -27.10 -26.08 7.29
N ASP A 745 -28.30 -26.58 7.60
CA ASP A 745 -29.24 -25.90 8.48
C ASP A 745 -29.12 -26.45 9.91
N ASN A 746 -29.14 -27.78 10.08
CA ASN A 746 -29.08 -28.44 11.38
C ASN A 746 -27.71 -29.04 11.77
N GLY A 747 -26.86 -29.42 10.80
CA GLY A 747 -25.53 -30.01 11.07
C GLY A 747 -25.52 -31.52 11.31
N ALA A 748 -26.61 -32.23 11.01
CA ALA A 748 -26.69 -33.69 11.06
C ALA A 748 -26.03 -34.33 9.84
N LEU A 749 -25.44 -35.51 10.02
CA LEU A 749 -24.93 -36.34 8.94
C LEU A 749 -26.08 -36.85 8.04
N ILE A 750 -26.01 -36.55 6.74
CA ILE A 750 -26.93 -37.11 5.74
C ILE A 750 -26.61 -38.59 5.49
N LYS A 751 -27.65 -39.44 5.50
CA LYS A 751 -27.56 -40.89 5.23
C LYS A 751 -28.74 -41.38 4.39
N GLY A 752 -28.55 -42.47 3.66
CA GLY A 752 -29.60 -43.26 3.00
C GLY A 752 -30.41 -42.51 1.93
N GLY A 753 -29.82 -41.53 1.23
CA GLY A 753 -30.59 -40.68 0.33
C GLY A 753 -29.82 -39.63 -0.47
N TYR A 754 -30.56 -38.98 -1.38
CA TYR A 754 -30.09 -37.85 -2.18
C TYR A 754 -30.08 -36.55 -1.37
N PHE A 755 -29.08 -35.71 -1.62
CA PHE A 755 -29.06 -34.29 -1.22
C PHE A 755 -28.43 -33.42 -2.32
N THR A 756 -28.46 -32.11 -2.12
CA THR A 756 -27.81 -31.15 -3.02
C THR A 756 -26.93 -30.17 -2.26
N ASP A 757 -25.78 -29.86 -2.83
CA ASP A 757 -24.89 -28.79 -2.38
C ASP A 757 -24.26 -28.09 -3.60
N GLY A 758 -24.09 -26.77 -3.53
CA GLY A 758 -23.58 -25.96 -4.66
C GLY A 758 -24.39 -26.08 -5.97
N GLY A 759 -25.64 -26.56 -5.92
CA GLY A 759 -26.46 -26.88 -7.10
C GLY A 759 -26.18 -28.26 -7.72
N HIS A 760 -25.23 -29.02 -7.20
CA HIS A 760 -24.93 -30.39 -7.62
C HIS A 760 -25.64 -31.43 -6.76
N TRP A 761 -25.94 -32.58 -7.36
CA TRP A 761 -26.60 -33.70 -6.69
C TRP A 761 -25.59 -34.70 -6.15
N TYR A 762 -25.86 -35.23 -4.97
CA TYR A 762 -25.06 -36.21 -4.24
C TYR A 762 -25.97 -37.30 -3.65
N TYR A 763 -25.42 -38.46 -3.33
CA TYR A 763 -26.13 -39.52 -2.60
C TYR A 763 -25.24 -40.08 -1.50
N ALA A 764 -25.75 -40.15 -0.28
CA ALA A 764 -25.10 -40.80 0.86
C ALA A 764 -25.70 -42.20 1.10
N ASP A 765 -24.86 -43.20 1.32
CA ASP A 765 -25.29 -44.54 1.72
C ASP A 765 -25.88 -44.58 3.15
N ASP A 766 -26.35 -45.75 3.60
CA ASP A 766 -26.99 -45.92 4.91
C ASP A 766 -26.02 -45.68 6.09
N GLN A 767 -24.71 -45.58 5.84
CA GLN A 767 -23.69 -45.27 6.84
C GLN A 767 -23.37 -43.76 6.87
N GLY A 768 -23.43 -43.11 5.71
CA GLY A 768 -23.17 -41.68 5.49
C GLY A 768 -22.11 -41.38 4.41
N ASN A 769 -21.55 -42.40 3.74
CA ASN A 769 -20.51 -42.21 2.73
C ASN A 769 -21.11 -41.77 1.39
N LEU A 770 -20.44 -40.86 0.69
CA LEU A 770 -20.87 -40.44 -0.65
C LEU A 770 -20.55 -41.50 -1.72
N LEU A 771 -21.55 -41.85 -2.53
CA LEU A 771 -21.39 -42.82 -3.62
C LEU A 771 -20.45 -42.32 -4.74
N SER A 772 -19.82 -43.27 -5.42
CA SER A 772 -18.93 -43.05 -6.58
C SER A 772 -19.08 -44.18 -7.59
N GLY A 773 -18.90 -43.88 -8.89
CA GLY A 773 -19.06 -44.84 -9.99
C GLY A 773 -20.52 -45.07 -10.43
N GLU A 774 -20.77 -46.19 -11.11
CA GLU A 774 -22.10 -46.60 -11.57
C GLU A 774 -22.91 -47.26 -10.45
N HIS A 775 -24.15 -46.80 -10.24
CA HIS A 775 -25.09 -47.34 -9.26
C HIS A 775 -26.49 -47.53 -9.87
N THR A 776 -27.35 -48.30 -9.20
CA THR A 776 -28.77 -48.43 -9.58
C THR A 776 -29.64 -48.08 -8.39
N ILE A 777 -30.23 -46.88 -8.42
CA ILE A 777 -31.01 -46.31 -7.32
C ILE A 777 -32.46 -46.21 -7.77
N ASN A 778 -33.40 -46.78 -7.01
CA ASN A 778 -34.82 -46.85 -7.37
C ASN A 778 -35.09 -47.41 -8.79
N ARG A 779 -34.30 -48.42 -9.20
CA ARG A 779 -34.27 -49.06 -10.55
C ARG A 779 -33.75 -48.17 -11.69
N ILE A 780 -33.36 -46.93 -11.43
CA ILE A 780 -32.71 -46.05 -12.40
C ILE A 780 -31.19 -46.25 -12.30
N LYS A 781 -30.53 -46.54 -13.43
CA LYS A 781 -29.07 -46.50 -13.50
C LYS A 781 -28.61 -45.04 -13.40
N VAL A 782 -27.62 -44.77 -12.57
CA VAL A 782 -27.05 -43.44 -12.35
C VAL A 782 -25.52 -43.55 -12.23
N TYR A 783 -24.82 -42.44 -12.42
CA TYR A 783 -23.36 -42.36 -12.27
C TYR A 783 -23.00 -41.22 -11.32
N PHE A 784 -22.02 -41.44 -10.45
CA PHE A 784 -21.42 -40.41 -9.59
C PHE A 784 -19.93 -40.31 -9.91
N ASN A 785 -19.43 -39.09 -10.10
CA ASN A 785 -18.03 -38.84 -10.48
C ASN A 785 -17.05 -39.35 -9.39
N PRO A 786 -16.12 -40.27 -9.69
CA PRO A 786 -15.24 -40.87 -8.67
C PRO A 786 -14.25 -39.94 -7.96
N LYS A 787 -14.11 -38.67 -8.38
CA LYS A 787 -13.26 -37.66 -7.72
C LYS A 787 -14.04 -36.56 -7.01
N THR A 788 -15.30 -36.34 -7.36
CA THR A 788 -16.11 -35.22 -6.83
C THR A 788 -17.43 -35.65 -6.22
N HIS A 789 -17.79 -36.93 -6.32
CA HIS A 789 -19.03 -37.56 -5.84
C HIS A 789 -20.33 -36.94 -6.38
N ARG A 790 -20.23 -36.03 -7.36
CA ARG A 790 -21.37 -35.39 -8.03
C ARG A 790 -22.04 -36.38 -8.97
N GLN A 791 -23.37 -36.46 -8.91
CA GLN A 791 -24.17 -37.23 -9.85
C GLN A 791 -24.05 -36.64 -11.26
N ALA A 792 -23.86 -37.49 -12.27
CA ALA A 792 -24.03 -37.10 -13.66
C ALA A 792 -25.51 -36.81 -13.93
N ARG A 793 -25.80 -35.55 -14.22
CA ARG A 793 -27.09 -34.99 -14.66
C ARG A 793 -26.80 -33.88 -15.66
N ASN A 794 -27.59 -33.78 -16.71
CA ASN A 794 -27.42 -32.79 -17.77
C ASN A 794 -25.98 -32.73 -18.32
N THR A 795 -25.36 -33.91 -18.51
CA THR A 795 -23.94 -34.02 -18.84
C THR A 795 -23.67 -35.33 -19.59
N ILE A 796 -22.48 -35.48 -20.15
CA ILE A 796 -22.09 -36.67 -20.93
C ILE A 796 -20.89 -37.35 -20.27
N VAL A 797 -21.05 -38.63 -19.92
CA VAL A 797 -20.00 -39.46 -19.31
C VAL A 797 -20.00 -40.83 -19.96
N ASN A 798 -18.83 -41.41 -20.22
CA ASN A 798 -18.66 -42.76 -20.79
C ASN A 798 -19.47 -43.03 -22.08
N GLY A 799 -19.77 -41.99 -22.88
CA GLY A 799 -20.56 -42.10 -24.12
C GLY A 799 -22.09 -42.06 -23.94
N TYR A 800 -22.59 -41.79 -22.75
CA TYR A 800 -24.03 -41.64 -22.45
C TYR A 800 -24.37 -40.21 -22.04
N TYR A 801 -25.49 -39.70 -22.53
CA TYR A 801 -26.12 -38.48 -22.03
C TYR A 801 -26.94 -38.82 -20.78
N TYR A 802 -26.63 -38.16 -19.65
CA TYR A 802 -27.36 -38.32 -18.40
C TYR A 802 -28.43 -37.23 -18.29
N ASP A 803 -29.70 -37.66 -18.24
CA ASP A 803 -30.85 -36.77 -18.18
C ASP A 803 -30.79 -35.79 -16.98
N LYS A 804 -31.31 -34.57 -17.19
CA LYS A 804 -31.28 -33.47 -16.21
C LYS A 804 -32.10 -33.79 -14.96
N GLU A 805 -33.34 -34.24 -15.16
CA GLU A 805 -34.34 -34.42 -14.09
C GLU A 805 -34.18 -35.77 -13.35
N THR A 806 -33.71 -36.81 -14.04
CA THR A 806 -33.61 -38.18 -13.48
C THR A 806 -32.18 -38.67 -13.27
N GLY A 807 -31.19 -38.14 -13.98
CA GLY A 807 -29.83 -38.71 -14.03
C GLY A 807 -29.76 -40.07 -14.75
N ALA A 808 -30.75 -40.42 -15.56
CA ALA A 808 -30.77 -41.67 -16.32
C ALA A 808 -29.92 -41.59 -17.60
N PRO A 809 -29.05 -42.58 -17.91
CA PRO A 809 -28.24 -42.61 -19.11
C PRO A 809 -29.06 -42.97 -20.36
N HIS A 810 -28.92 -42.14 -21.39
CA HIS A 810 -29.46 -42.32 -22.73
C HIS A 810 -28.31 -42.36 -23.75
N ALA A 811 -28.52 -43.02 -24.88
CA ALA A 811 -27.56 -42.98 -25.98
C ALA A 811 -27.46 -41.56 -26.55
N VAL A 812 -26.25 -41.07 -26.82
CA VAL A 812 -26.03 -39.73 -27.38
C VAL A 812 -26.67 -39.60 -28.78
N PRO A 813 -27.51 -38.57 -29.01
CA PRO A 813 -28.01 -38.26 -30.36
C PRO A 813 -26.87 -37.91 -31.33
N ARG A 814 -26.97 -38.37 -32.58
CA ARG A 814 -25.90 -38.27 -33.60
C ARG A 814 -26.22 -37.22 -34.67
N ASN A 815 -25.17 -36.68 -35.30
CA ASN A 815 -25.22 -35.68 -36.38
C ASN A 815 -26.05 -34.42 -36.05
N GLN A 816 -26.07 -34.02 -34.78
CA GLN A 816 -26.72 -32.79 -34.33
C GLN A 816 -26.08 -32.25 -33.05
N PHE A 817 -26.36 -30.98 -32.76
CA PHE A 817 -25.94 -30.34 -31.52
C PHE A 817 -26.76 -30.84 -30.32
N ILE A 818 -26.09 -30.95 -29.16
CA ILE A 818 -26.70 -31.24 -27.86
C ILE A 818 -26.31 -30.08 -26.93
N ASP A 819 -27.28 -29.24 -26.57
CA ASP A 819 -27.07 -28.08 -25.68
C ASP A 819 -27.47 -28.45 -24.24
N LEU A 820 -26.51 -28.38 -23.32
CA LEU A 820 -26.64 -28.81 -21.92
C LEU A 820 -26.50 -27.61 -20.96
N ASP A 821 -27.27 -26.57 -21.26
CA ASP A 821 -27.25 -25.22 -20.67
C ASP A 821 -25.92 -24.48 -20.83
N ASP A 822 -24.84 -24.96 -20.19
CA ASP A 822 -23.50 -24.34 -20.23
C ASP A 822 -22.60 -24.98 -21.31
N ASP A 823 -22.50 -26.31 -21.36
CA ASP A 823 -21.74 -27.04 -22.38
C ASP A 823 -22.58 -27.38 -23.63
N LEU A 824 -21.99 -27.24 -24.81
CA LEU A 824 -22.61 -27.58 -26.11
C LEU A 824 -21.76 -28.66 -26.81
N TYR A 825 -22.37 -29.78 -27.21
CA TYR A 825 -21.66 -30.89 -27.86
C TYR A 825 -22.17 -31.12 -29.29
N TYR A 826 -21.36 -31.80 -30.11
CA TYR A 826 -21.80 -32.38 -31.39
C TYR A 826 -21.18 -33.79 -31.54
N PHE A 827 -21.99 -34.77 -31.92
CA PHE A 827 -21.54 -36.15 -32.11
C PHE A 827 -21.65 -36.57 -33.58
N ASP A 828 -20.66 -37.31 -34.05
CA ASP A 828 -20.59 -37.81 -35.44
C ASP A 828 -21.58 -38.97 -35.70
N SER A 829 -21.50 -39.52 -36.92
CA SER A 829 -22.34 -40.63 -37.37
C SER A 829 -22.03 -41.96 -36.66
N GLU A 830 -20.86 -42.11 -36.06
CA GLU A 830 -20.46 -43.27 -35.26
C GLU A 830 -20.89 -43.13 -33.79
N GLY A 831 -21.10 -41.90 -33.32
CA GLY A 831 -21.43 -41.56 -31.94
C GLY A 831 -20.23 -41.12 -31.11
N LYS A 832 -19.15 -40.62 -31.74
CA LYS A 832 -18.00 -40.00 -31.08
C LYS A 832 -18.23 -38.48 -30.98
N PRO A 833 -17.80 -37.81 -29.90
CA PRO A 833 -17.82 -36.35 -29.83
C PRO A 833 -16.79 -35.78 -30.81
N LEU A 834 -17.13 -34.68 -31.49
CA LEU A 834 -16.14 -33.92 -32.25
C LEU A 834 -15.19 -33.17 -31.30
N THR A 835 -13.94 -33.01 -31.73
CA THR A 835 -12.88 -32.27 -31.02
C THR A 835 -12.11 -31.36 -31.98
N GLY A 836 -11.42 -30.35 -31.45
CA GLY A 836 -10.66 -29.37 -32.23
C GLY A 836 -11.54 -28.40 -33.02
N LYS A 837 -10.92 -27.74 -34.02
CA LYS A 837 -11.59 -26.82 -34.95
C LYS A 837 -12.41 -27.62 -35.97
N GLN A 838 -13.69 -27.29 -36.11
CA GLN A 838 -14.65 -27.99 -36.96
C GLN A 838 -15.48 -26.98 -37.78
N ILE A 839 -15.99 -27.41 -38.93
CA ILE A 839 -16.91 -26.62 -39.75
C ILE A 839 -18.24 -27.38 -39.86
N ILE A 840 -19.31 -26.78 -39.33
CA ILE A 840 -20.66 -27.35 -39.28
C ILE A 840 -21.61 -26.32 -39.89
N ASP A 841 -22.42 -26.72 -40.88
CA ASP A 841 -23.34 -25.86 -41.63
C ASP A 841 -22.70 -24.54 -42.14
N GLY A 842 -21.42 -24.62 -42.54
CA GLY A 842 -20.65 -23.48 -43.04
C GLY A 842 -20.12 -22.51 -41.97
N LYS A 843 -20.31 -22.81 -40.68
CA LYS A 843 -19.79 -22.02 -39.55
C LYS A 843 -18.65 -22.76 -38.85
N GLU A 844 -17.69 -22.00 -38.34
CA GLU A 844 -16.58 -22.52 -37.54
C GLU A 844 -16.97 -22.66 -36.06
N TYR A 845 -16.58 -23.80 -35.49
CA TYR A 845 -16.72 -24.16 -34.08
C TYR A 845 -15.38 -24.67 -33.56
N TYR A 846 -15.13 -24.54 -32.26
CA TYR A 846 -14.00 -25.21 -31.60
C TYR A 846 -14.50 -26.06 -30.43
N PHE A 847 -14.32 -27.36 -30.53
CA PHE A 847 -14.61 -28.33 -29.47
C PHE A 847 -13.34 -28.66 -28.68
N ARG A 848 -13.44 -28.65 -27.36
CA ARG A 848 -12.37 -29.02 -26.42
C ARG A 848 -12.15 -30.54 -26.45
N GLU A 849 -11.08 -31.03 -25.83
CA GLU A 849 -10.74 -32.47 -25.81
C GLU A 849 -11.81 -33.35 -25.13
N ASN A 850 -12.57 -32.79 -24.18
CA ASN A 850 -13.74 -33.42 -23.56
C ASN A 850 -14.99 -33.44 -24.47
N GLY A 851 -14.91 -32.87 -25.68
CA GLY A 851 -15.99 -32.79 -26.66
C GLY A 851 -16.91 -31.56 -26.54
N SER A 852 -16.73 -30.65 -25.56
CA SER A 852 -17.61 -29.48 -25.44
C SER A 852 -17.09 -28.25 -26.19
N ALA A 853 -17.99 -27.56 -26.89
CA ALA A 853 -17.71 -26.38 -27.68
C ALA A 853 -17.36 -25.18 -26.80
N ARG A 854 -16.43 -24.34 -27.27
CA ARG A 854 -16.24 -23.01 -26.71
C ARG A 854 -17.48 -22.15 -26.97
N ARG A 855 -17.94 -21.46 -25.93
CA ARG A 855 -18.98 -20.43 -25.94
C ARG A 855 -18.56 -19.30 -25.01
N GLY A 856 -18.71 -18.04 -25.44
CA GLY A 856 -18.50 -16.85 -24.61
C GLY A 856 -17.04 -16.56 -24.28
N ASP A 857 -16.12 -17.07 -25.10
CA ASP A 857 -14.68 -17.02 -24.85
C ASP A 857 -13.88 -17.23 -26.16
N PHE A 858 -12.57 -17.02 -26.07
CA PHE A 858 -11.57 -17.21 -27.12
C PHE A 858 -10.90 -18.60 -27.00
N ASN A 859 -9.89 -18.90 -27.83
CA ASN A 859 -9.05 -20.09 -27.64
C ASN A 859 -8.08 -19.95 -26.44
N PHE A 860 -7.28 -20.99 -26.19
CA PHE A 860 -6.37 -21.06 -25.05
C PHE A 860 -5.37 -19.89 -25.08
N PHE A 861 -5.03 -19.36 -23.90
CA PHE A 861 -4.35 -18.06 -23.72
C PHE A 861 -5.07 -16.84 -24.34
N GLY A 862 -6.36 -16.93 -24.66
CA GLY A 862 -7.14 -15.84 -25.23
C GLY A 862 -6.83 -15.55 -26.70
N THR A 863 -6.41 -16.58 -27.46
CA THR A 863 -5.99 -16.50 -28.87
C THR A 863 -7.11 -16.87 -29.85
N GLY A 864 -6.91 -16.68 -31.15
CA GLY A 864 -7.90 -17.04 -32.19
C GLY A 864 -9.21 -16.25 -32.10
N PRO A 865 -10.30 -16.71 -32.75
CA PRO A 865 -11.56 -15.98 -32.76
C PRO A 865 -12.36 -16.14 -31.45
N TYR A 866 -13.25 -15.19 -31.19
CA TYR A 866 -14.31 -15.30 -30.18
C TYR A 866 -15.41 -16.26 -30.67
N TYR A 867 -15.85 -17.18 -29.81
CA TYR A 867 -16.98 -18.07 -30.06
C TYR A 867 -18.22 -17.56 -29.33
N ASP A 868 -19.31 -17.32 -30.07
CA ASP A 868 -20.55 -16.71 -29.56
C ASP A 868 -21.09 -17.41 -28.30
N LYS A 869 -21.39 -16.62 -27.26
CA LYS A 869 -21.88 -17.09 -25.95
C LYS A 869 -23.13 -17.96 -26.03
N LYS A 870 -23.99 -17.76 -27.03
CA LYS A 870 -25.21 -18.57 -27.21
C LYS A 870 -24.99 -19.78 -28.11
N THR A 871 -24.41 -19.56 -29.29
CA THR A 871 -24.40 -20.55 -30.38
C THR A 871 -23.07 -21.29 -30.55
N GLY A 872 -21.96 -20.81 -29.97
CA GLY A 872 -20.63 -21.41 -30.11
C GLY A 872 -19.95 -21.23 -31.46
N ALA A 873 -20.56 -20.49 -32.39
CA ALA A 873 -19.96 -20.19 -33.68
C ALA A 873 -18.93 -19.04 -33.58
N ALA A 874 -17.83 -19.13 -34.33
CA ALA A 874 -16.82 -18.09 -34.41
C ALA A 874 -17.37 -16.78 -35.00
N VAL A 875 -17.03 -15.63 -34.39
CA VAL A 875 -17.58 -14.31 -34.74
C VAL A 875 -16.55 -13.47 -35.50
N TYR A 876 -16.65 -13.44 -36.82
CA TYR A 876 -15.83 -12.62 -37.71
C TYR A 876 -16.54 -11.30 -38.07
N LYS A 877 -16.62 -10.39 -37.09
CA LYS A 877 -17.21 -9.05 -37.23
C LYS A 877 -16.75 -8.16 -36.08
N ALA A 878 -16.39 -6.91 -36.36
CA ALA A 878 -16.02 -5.95 -35.34
C ALA A 878 -17.17 -5.62 -34.37
N GLY A 879 -16.83 -5.41 -33.09
CA GLY A 879 -17.77 -5.00 -32.04
C GLY A 879 -17.39 -5.44 -30.63
N LEU A 880 -18.19 -4.99 -29.65
CA LEU A 880 -18.12 -5.46 -28.25
C LEU A 880 -18.70 -6.87 -28.11
N VAL A 881 -17.99 -7.74 -27.40
CA VAL A 881 -18.38 -9.12 -27.08
C VAL A 881 -18.27 -9.38 -25.58
N GLU A 882 -19.25 -10.11 -25.02
CA GLU A 882 -19.24 -10.49 -23.60
C GLU A 882 -18.39 -11.75 -23.40
N VAL A 883 -17.42 -11.66 -22.49
CA VAL A 883 -16.52 -12.74 -22.06
C VAL A 883 -16.91 -13.19 -20.64
N GLY A 884 -16.37 -14.31 -20.18
CA GLY A 884 -16.67 -14.91 -18.87
C GLY A 884 -16.78 -13.91 -17.69
N ASN A 885 -17.63 -14.23 -16.73
CA ASN A 885 -17.97 -13.41 -15.56
C ASN A 885 -18.59 -12.02 -15.88
N GLY A 886 -19.08 -11.79 -17.10
CA GLY A 886 -19.76 -10.54 -17.49
C GLY A 886 -18.79 -9.41 -17.88
N GLN A 887 -17.53 -9.75 -18.13
CA GLN A 887 -16.54 -8.83 -18.66
C GLN A 887 -16.78 -8.61 -20.17
N TRP A 888 -16.23 -7.54 -20.74
CA TRP A 888 -16.42 -7.20 -22.15
C TRP A 888 -15.08 -6.96 -22.83
N CYS A 889 -14.92 -7.43 -24.06
CA CYS A 889 -13.77 -7.12 -24.93
C CYS A 889 -14.30 -6.53 -26.24
N TYR A 890 -13.46 -5.80 -26.98
CA TYR A 890 -13.76 -5.44 -28.37
C TYR A 890 -12.94 -6.31 -29.32
N ILE A 891 -13.58 -6.86 -30.35
CA ILE A 891 -12.92 -7.58 -31.46
C ILE A 891 -12.98 -6.77 -32.76
N ASN A 892 -12.00 -6.96 -33.64
CA ASN A 892 -12.03 -6.44 -35.01
C ASN A 892 -12.70 -7.43 -35.99
N ASP A 893 -12.78 -7.09 -37.28
CA ASP A 893 -13.44 -7.93 -38.29
C ASP A 893 -12.76 -9.29 -38.55
N LYS A 894 -11.51 -9.48 -38.11
CA LYS A 894 -10.83 -10.78 -38.13
C LYS A 894 -11.06 -11.59 -36.85
N SER A 895 -11.83 -11.07 -35.89
CA SER A 895 -12.02 -11.60 -34.53
C SER A 895 -10.80 -11.44 -33.59
N GLU A 896 -9.82 -10.61 -33.95
CA GLU A 896 -8.68 -10.29 -33.08
C GLU A 896 -9.13 -9.26 -32.01
N LYS A 897 -8.73 -9.44 -30.74
CA LYS A 897 -9.04 -8.49 -29.65
C LYS A 897 -8.25 -7.18 -29.80
N LEU A 898 -8.88 -6.06 -29.48
CA LEU A 898 -8.17 -4.80 -29.22
C LEU A 898 -7.66 -4.74 -27.77
N LEU A 899 -6.50 -4.10 -27.59
CA LEU A 899 -5.82 -3.85 -26.31
C LEU A 899 -5.50 -2.35 -26.18
N TYR A 900 -5.21 -1.90 -24.96
CA TYR A 900 -4.80 -0.52 -24.63
C TYR A 900 -5.85 0.54 -24.98
N LEU A 901 -5.43 1.79 -25.16
CA LEU A 901 -6.29 2.93 -25.45
C LEU A 901 -6.63 2.96 -26.94
N GLN A 902 -7.93 2.97 -27.24
CA GLN A 902 -8.52 2.80 -28.56
C GLN A 902 -9.49 3.93 -28.87
N ASN A 903 -9.49 4.42 -30.11
CA ASN A 903 -10.52 5.33 -30.60
C ASN A 903 -11.51 4.53 -31.48
N ILE A 904 -12.76 4.42 -31.02
CA ILE A 904 -13.83 3.66 -31.68
C ILE A 904 -15.02 4.61 -31.85
N ASP A 905 -15.46 4.81 -33.09
CA ASP A 905 -16.54 5.73 -33.48
C ASP A 905 -16.41 7.16 -32.88
N GLY A 906 -15.17 7.64 -32.74
CA GLY A 906 -14.85 8.98 -32.21
C GLY A 906 -14.82 9.06 -30.68
N LYS A 907 -14.85 7.94 -29.96
CA LYS A 907 -14.75 7.86 -28.50
C LYS A 907 -13.54 7.05 -28.07
N LEU A 908 -12.89 7.47 -26.99
CA LEU A 908 -11.80 6.72 -26.37
C LEU A 908 -12.34 5.61 -25.46
N TYR A 909 -11.72 4.44 -25.52
CA TYR A 909 -11.97 3.25 -24.69
C TYR A 909 -10.63 2.64 -24.28
N TYR A 910 -10.51 2.10 -23.06
CA TYR A 910 -9.30 1.39 -22.62
C TYR A 910 -9.57 -0.09 -22.37
N PHE A 911 -8.77 -0.95 -22.99
CA PHE A 911 -8.85 -2.41 -22.89
C PHE A 911 -7.60 -2.97 -22.19
N GLU A 912 -7.78 -3.51 -20.99
CA GLU A 912 -6.71 -3.87 -20.04
C GLU A 912 -5.77 -4.97 -20.57
N ASN A 913 -4.45 -4.79 -20.40
CA ASN A 913 -3.47 -5.85 -20.72
C ASN A 913 -2.83 -6.47 -19.45
N PHE A 914 -3.56 -7.36 -18.79
CA PHE A 914 -3.05 -8.07 -17.62
C PHE A 914 -1.95 -9.09 -17.97
N ARG A 915 -0.71 -8.84 -17.53
CA ARG A 915 0.41 -9.78 -17.66
C ARG A 915 0.36 -10.90 -16.62
N ALA A 916 -0.63 -11.80 -16.74
CA ALA A 916 -0.67 -13.06 -16.03
C ALA A 916 -0.70 -14.23 -17.01
N ILE A 917 0.21 -15.20 -16.85
CA ILE A 917 0.52 -16.27 -17.84
C ILE A 917 -0.66 -17.25 -18.08
N TYR A 918 -1.79 -17.04 -17.41
CA TYR A 918 -2.94 -17.95 -17.36
C TYR A 918 -4.31 -17.27 -17.53
N TYR A 919 -4.37 -15.95 -17.81
CA TYR A 919 -5.64 -15.19 -17.88
C TYR A 919 -5.77 -14.35 -19.16
N THR A 920 -7.01 -14.09 -19.56
CA THR A 920 -7.37 -13.36 -20.78
C THR A 920 -7.17 -11.85 -20.62
N SER A 921 -6.44 -11.22 -21.54
CA SER A 921 -6.35 -9.75 -21.68
C SER A 921 -7.40 -9.18 -22.63
N GLY A 922 -7.60 -7.85 -22.60
CA GLY A 922 -8.48 -7.09 -23.49
C GLY A 922 -9.81 -6.63 -22.87
N TYR A 923 -9.92 -6.65 -21.53
CA TYR A 923 -11.15 -6.27 -20.84
C TYR A 923 -11.40 -4.76 -20.83
N LEU A 924 -12.62 -4.34 -21.13
CA LEU A 924 -13.05 -2.94 -21.15
C LEU A 924 -13.08 -2.35 -19.73
N ALA A 925 -12.32 -1.29 -19.52
CA ALA A 925 -12.34 -0.49 -18.30
C ALA A 925 -13.68 0.23 -18.10
N LYS A 926 -14.23 0.16 -16.88
CA LYS A 926 -15.51 0.79 -16.50
C LYS A 926 -15.51 1.26 -15.05
N ASP A 927 -16.28 2.31 -14.76
CA ASP A 927 -16.49 2.98 -13.47
C ASP A 927 -15.21 3.27 -12.65
N ARG A 928 -14.17 3.80 -13.32
CA ARG A 928 -12.90 4.08 -12.65
C ARG A 928 -12.09 5.18 -13.30
N VAL A 929 -11.39 5.94 -12.45
CA VAL A 929 -10.30 6.82 -12.85
C VAL A 929 -9.01 5.99 -12.82
N LEU A 930 -8.27 5.97 -13.92
CA LEU A 930 -6.95 5.33 -14.01
C LEU A 930 -6.03 6.12 -14.95
N SER A 931 -4.72 5.88 -14.83
CA SER A 931 -3.74 6.27 -15.85
C SER A 931 -3.29 5.02 -16.59
N PRO A 932 -3.52 4.89 -17.91
CA PRO A 932 -3.19 3.67 -18.64
C PRO A 932 -1.72 3.26 -18.51
N GLU A 933 -0.79 4.22 -18.51
CA GLU A 933 0.65 3.95 -18.34
C GLU A 933 1.00 3.44 -16.93
N ALA A 934 0.22 3.80 -15.90
CA ALA A 934 0.45 3.34 -14.52
C ALA A 934 -0.06 1.91 -14.27
N GLU A 935 -1.03 1.44 -15.05
CA GLU A 935 -1.49 0.04 -15.06
C GLU A 935 -0.55 -0.86 -15.90
N ASP A 936 0.13 -0.30 -16.91
CA ASP A 936 1.05 -0.99 -17.82
C ASP A 936 2.45 -1.27 -17.20
N TYR A 937 2.50 -2.10 -16.15
CA TYR A 937 3.69 -2.42 -15.34
C TYR A 937 4.94 -2.95 -16.11
N ASP A 938 4.82 -3.42 -17.36
CA ASP A 938 5.99 -3.82 -18.17
C ASP A 938 5.77 -3.62 -19.69
N ARG A 939 6.02 -2.39 -20.16
CA ARG A 939 5.89 -1.97 -21.57
C ARG A 939 6.94 -2.57 -22.54
N ASN A 940 7.83 -3.45 -22.08
CA ASN A 940 9.04 -3.87 -22.81
C ASN A 940 9.02 -5.29 -23.43
N TRP A 941 7.88 -6.00 -23.48
CA TRP A 941 7.91 -7.46 -23.75
C TRP A 941 7.07 -8.03 -24.93
N THR A 942 6.12 -7.32 -25.55
CA THR A 942 5.20 -7.96 -26.54
C THR A 942 4.96 -7.18 -27.83
N ALA A 943 5.17 -7.83 -28.98
CA ALA A 943 5.04 -7.26 -30.33
C ALA A 943 3.60 -7.18 -30.88
N ASN A 944 2.58 -7.59 -30.12
CA ASN A 944 1.16 -7.51 -30.52
C ASN A 944 0.44 -6.45 -29.68
N THR A 945 0.71 -5.17 -29.97
CA THR A 945 -0.11 -4.05 -29.48
C THR A 945 -1.01 -3.56 -30.60
N THR A 946 -2.30 -3.35 -30.31
CA THR A 946 -3.20 -2.61 -31.21
C THR A 946 -3.25 -1.12 -30.82
N GLU A 947 -2.36 -0.63 -29.94
CA GLU A 947 -2.37 0.71 -29.34
C GLU A 947 -2.37 1.81 -30.43
N VAL A 948 -3.54 2.38 -30.73
CA VAL A 948 -3.69 3.47 -31.73
C VAL A 948 -3.43 4.83 -31.08
N VAL A 949 -3.75 4.97 -29.79
CA VAL A 949 -3.50 6.18 -29.00
C VAL A 949 -2.52 5.84 -27.91
N LYS A 950 -1.32 6.43 -27.96
CA LYS A 950 -0.24 6.14 -27.02
C LYS A 950 -0.61 6.65 -25.62
N SER A 951 -0.45 5.82 -24.59
CA SER A 951 -0.62 6.29 -23.20
C SER A 951 0.50 7.26 -22.79
N GLU A 952 0.10 8.33 -22.10
CA GLU A 952 0.95 9.41 -21.58
C GLU A 952 1.24 9.23 -20.07
N PRO A 953 2.46 9.57 -19.59
CA PRO A 953 2.77 9.53 -18.17
C PRO A 953 1.87 10.47 -17.37
N TYR A 954 1.25 9.96 -16.30
CA TYR A 954 0.37 10.69 -15.38
C TYR A 954 -0.93 11.26 -16.03
N ALA A 955 -1.25 10.92 -17.28
CA ALA A 955 -2.55 11.24 -17.86
C ALA A 955 -3.63 10.30 -17.28
N TYR A 956 -4.56 10.85 -16.50
CA TYR A 956 -5.69 10.11 -15.91
C TYR A 956 -6.97 10.30 -16.73
N TYR A 957 -7.76 9.23 -16.86
CA TYR A 957 -9.04 9.19 -17.59
C TYR A 957 -10.11 8.53 -16.73
N TYR A 958 -11.36 9.01 -16.76
CA TYR A 958 -12.52 8.28 -16.20
C TYR A 958 -13.27 7.55 -17.32
N PHE A 959 -13.41 6.24 -17.18
CA PHE A 959 -14.19 5.40 -18.09
C PHE A 959 -15.58 5.12 -17.52
N ASP A 960 -16.60 5.49 -18.29
CA ASP A 960 -18.01 5.53 -17.89
C ASP A 960 -18.56 4.17 -17.39
N ALA A 961 -19.43 4.22 -16.38
CA ALA A 961 -19.98 3.04 -15.70
C ALA A 961 -20.92 2.20 -16.57
N ASP A 962 -21.62 2.80 -17.54
CA ASP A 962 -22.54 2.08 -18.46
C ASP A 962 -21.84 1.70 -19.77
N THR A 963 -21.08 2.61 -20.38
CA THR A 963 -20.52 2.45 -21.73
C THR A 963 -19.04 2.12 -21.79
N GLY A 964 -18.25 2.40 -20.74
CA GLY A 964 -16.79 2.27 -20.75
C GLY A 964 -16.06 3.29 -21.64
N ALA A 965 -16.76 4.28 -22.18
CA ALA A 965 -16.14 5.38 -22.93
C ALA A 965 -15.48 6.38 -21.97
N ALA A 966 -14.37 7.00 -22.39
CA ALA A 966 -13.75 8.09 -21.65
C ALA A 966 -14.67 9.32 -21.62
N VAL A 967 -14.82 9.92 -20.44
CA VAL A 967 -15.58 11.15 -20.23
C VAL A 967 -14.78 12.38 -20.70
N THR A 968 -15.47 13.37 -21.30
CA THR A 968 -14.88 14.65 -21.73
C THR A 968 -15.71 15.85 -21.27
N ASN A 969 -15.06 17.01 -21.12
CA ASN A 969 -15.65 18.33 -20.81
C ASN A 969 -16.63 18.38 -19.61
N GLN A 970 -16.40 17.63 -18.54
CA GLN A 970 -17.27 17.66 -17.36
C GLN A 970 -16.57 17.26 -16.05
N PHE A 971 -17.19 17.68 -14.94
CA PHE A 971 -16.83 17.22 -13.59
C PHE A 971 -17.33 15.79 -13.32
N ILE A 972 -16.51 14.99 -12.65
CA ILE A 972 -16.85 13.66 -12.12
C ILE A 972 -16.42 13.59 -10.66
N ASN A 973 -17.27 13.08 -9.77
CA ASN A 973 -16.84 12.64 -8.45
C ASN A 973 -16.67 11.12 -8.44
N TRP A 974 -15.47 10.64 -8.13
CA TRP A 974 -15.16 9.23 -8.03
C TRP A 974 -14.43 8.94 -6.72
N ARG A 975 -14.98 8.00 -5.94
CA ARG A 975 -14.50 7.61 -4.60
C ARG A 975 -14.24 8.83 -3.68
N GLY A 976 -15.12 9.83 -3.75
CA GLY A 976 -15.06 11.05 -2.94
C GLY A 976 -14.21 12.19 -3.54
N ASN A 977 -13.32 11.89 -4.48
CA ASN A 977 -12.47 12.90 -5.14
C ASN A 977 -13.20 13.47 -6.36
N THR A 978 -13.16 14.79 -6.55
CA THR A 978 -13.70 15.45 -7.75
C THR A 978 -12.60 15.68 -8.77
N TYR A 979 -12.88 15.40 -10.04
CA TYR A 979 -12.00 15.60 -11.19
C TYR A 979 -12.75 16.44 -12.23
N TYR A 980 -12.04 17.15 -13.10
CA TYR A 980 -12.60 17.66 -14.36
C TYR A 980 -11.82 17.06 -15.53
N PHE A 981 -12.52 16.46 -16.49
CA PHE A 981 -11.92 15.88 -17.67
C PHE A 981 -12.03 16.84 -18.86
N GLY A 982 -10.92 17.06 -19.56
CA GLY A 982 -10.80 17.98 -20.70
C GLY A 982 -11.51 17.49 -21.97
N ALA A 983 -11.28 18.19 -23.08
CA ALA A 983 -11.85 17.83 -24.39
C ALA A 983 -11.21 16.57 -25.00
N ASP A 984 -9.98 16.25 -24.58
CA ASP A 984 -9.23 15.02 -24.87
C ASP A 984 -9.56 13.86 -23.91
N GLY A 985 -10.32 14.14 -22.85
CA GLY A 985 -10.69 13.17 -21.81
C GLY A 985 -9.64 12.96 -20.72
N LYS A 986 -8.57 13.76 -20.69
CA LYS A 986 -7.56 13.76 -19.61
C LYS A 986 -8.06 14.58 -18.42
N ALA A 987 -7.73 14.17 -17.19
CA ALA A 987 -7.98 14.98 -16.00
C ALA A 987 -7.11 16.26 -16.05
N LEU A 988 -7.73 17.42 -15.83
CA LEU A 988 -6.98 18.68 -15.75
C LEU A 988 -6.21 18.77 -14.43
N VAL A 989 -5.01 19.37 -14.48
CA VAL A 989 -4.07 19.48 -13.35
C VAL A 989 -3.70 20.93 -13.06
N PHE A 990 -3.35 21.24 -11.81
CA PHE A 990 -2.96 22.56 -11.30
C PHE A 990 -4.04 23.65 -11.49
N ASP A 991 -3.65 24.93 -11.50
CA ASP A 991 -4.56 26.07 -11.72
C ASP A 991 -5.19 26.05 -13.12
N GLN A 992 -6.52 26.18 -13.18
CA GLN A 992 -7.36 26.03 -14.37
C GLN A 992 -8.55 27.00 -14.32
N ILE A 993 -8.96 27.52 -15.48
CA ILE A 993 -10.18 28.34 -15.61
C ILE A 993 -11.24 27.53 -16.35
N ILE A 994 -12.31 27.17 -15.64
CA ILE A 994 -13.45 26.39 -16.18
C ILE A 994 -14.71 27.25 -16.01
N ASP A 995 -15.43 27.49 -17.11
CA ASP A 995 -16.63 28.35 -17.16
C ASP A 995 -16.45 29.74 -16.49
N GLY A 996 -15.24 30.30 -16.59
CA GLY A 996 -14.87 31.60 -16.02
C GLY A 996 -14.53 31.58 -14.52
N LYS A 997 -14.42 30.40 -13.91
CA LYS A 997 -14.07 30.19 -12.50
C LYS A 997 -12.69 29.55 -12.37
N HIS A 998 -11.88 30.05 -11.43
CA HIS A 998 -10.59 29.45 -11.09
C HIS A 998 -10.76 28.24 -10.17
N TYR A 999 -10.14 27.14 -10.54
CA TYR A 999 -10.05 25.89 -9.81
C TYR A 999 -8.60 25.41 -9.77
N TYR A 1000 -8.21 24.68 -8.73
CA TYR A 1000 -6.90 24.02 -8.66
C TYR A 1000 -7.06 22.52 -8.49
N PHE A 1001 -6.25 21.75 -9.24
CA PHE A 1001 -6.22 20.29 -9.18
C PHE A 1001 -4.81 19.79 -8.81
N ASP A 1002 -4.69 18.64 -8.13
CA ASP A 1002 -3.39 18.02 -7.82
C ASP A 1002 -2.72 17.41 -9.06
N GLU A 1003 -1.51 16.86 -8.91
CA GLU A 1003 -0.78 16.17 -9.99
C GLU A 1003 -1.44 14.86 -10.49
N GLN A 1004 -2.55 14.45 -9.86
CA GLN A 1004 -3.40 13.31 -10.26
C GLN A 1004 -4.78 13.78 -10.74
N GLY A 1005 -4.98 15.10 -10.91
CA GLY A 1005 -6.21 15.72 -11.41
C GLY A 1005 -7.34 15.83 -10.38
N LYS A 1006 -7.08 15.67 -9.08
CA LYS A 1006 -8.07 15.81 -8.01
C LYS A 1006 -8.22 17.27 -7.61
N GLN A 1007 -9.45 17.77 -7.60
CA GLN A 1007 -9.78 19.13 -7.21
C GLN A 1007 -9.43 19.40 -5.74
N VAL A 1008 -8.62 20.42 -5.49
CA VAL A 1008 -8.31 20.93 -4.16
C VAL A 1008 -9.51 21.72 -3.62
N LYS A 1009 -9.87 21.46 -2.35
CA LYS A 1009 -10.94 22.16 -1.62
C LYS A 1009 -10.54 22.41 -0.18
N GLY A 1010 -10.94 23.57 0.35
CA GLY A 1010 -10.78 23.94 1.75
C GLY A 1010 -9.34 24.18 2.20
N GLN A 1011 -8.41 24.35 1.26
CA GLN A 1011 -6.96 24.37 1.51
C GLN A 1011 -6.30 25.62 0.94
N PHE A 1012 -5.20 26.02 1.59
CA PHE A 1012 -4.28 27.01 1.04
C PHE A 1012 -3.28 26.34 0.09
N ILE A 1013 -3.15 26.89 -1.12
CA ILE A 1013 -2.05 26.61 -2.04
C ILE A 1013 -1.12 27.82 -2.01
N LEU A 1014 0.12 27.62 -1.57
CA LEU A 1014 1.19 28.59 -1.75
C LEU A 1014 1.68 28.50 -3.20
N ASP A 1015 1.51 29.58 -3.95
CA ASP A 1015 2.11 29.79 -5.27
C ASP A 1015 3.16 30.93 -5.22
N TYR A 1016 3.74 31.27 -6.37
CA TYR A 1016 4.74 32.35 -6.49
C TYR A 1016 4.16 33.77 -6.33
N ASN A 1017 2.84 33.93 -6.17
CA ASN A 1017 2.18 35.19 -5.84
C ASN A 1017 1.85 35.28 -4.34
N GLY A 1018 1.52 34.15 -3.70
CA GLY A 1018 1.39 34.01 -2.25
C GLY A 1018 0.50 32.82 -1.85
N ASN A 1019 -0.08 32.88 -0.66
CA ASN A 1019 -1.10 31.91 -0.24
C ASN A 1019 -2.44 32.23 -0.93
N LEU A 1020 -2.86 31.36 -1.83
CA LEU A 1020 -4.20 31.31 -2.43
C LEU A 1020 -5.08 30.35 -1.62
N TYR A 1021 -6.39 30.58 -1.50
CA TYR A 1021 -7.32 29.63 -0.86
C TYR A 1021 -8.44 29.21 -1.81
N PHE A 1022 -8.67 27.91 -1.88
CA PHE A 1022 -9.75 27.31 -2.66
C PHE A 1022 -10.87 26.86 -1.73
N ASP A 1023 -12.08 27.30 -2.02
CA ASP A 1023 -13.29 27.15 -1.19
C ASP A 1023 -13.53 25.69 -0.75
N ASP A 1024 -14.00 25.48 0.48
CA ASP A 1024 -14.24 24.15 1.06
C ASP A 1024 -15.40 23.41 0.39
N ASN A 1025 -16.43 24.13 -0.05
CA ASN A 1025 -17.62 23.57 -0.67
C ASN A 1025 -17.47 23.46 -2.20
N THR A 1026 -17.08 24.54 -2.85
CA THR A 1026 -17.03 24.64 -4.33
C THR A 1026 -15.65 24.28 -4.90
N GLY A 1027 -14.56 24.55 -4.19
CA GLY A 1027 -13.19 24.49 -4.70
C GLY A 1027 -12.82 25.68 -5.59
N GLU A 1028 -13.60 26.75 -5.60
CA GLU A 1028 -13.33 27.98 -6.36
C GLU A 1028 -12.32 28.86 -5.64
N LEU A 1029 -11.43 29.55 -6.37
CA LEU A 1029 -10.47 30.50 -5.79
C LEU A 1029 -11.19 31.68 -5.13
N LEU A 1030 -10.91 31.93 -3.85
CA LEU A 1030 -11.41 33.11 -3.14
C LEU A 1030 -10.67 34.36 -3.61
N THR A 1031 -11.41 35.36 -4.09
CA THR A 1031 -10.89 36.70 -4.42
C THR A 1031 -11.79 37.78 -3.83
N ASN A 1032 -11.23 38.98 -3.62
CA ASN A 1032 -11.96 40.20 -3.19
C ASN A 1032 -12.86 39.98 -1.95
N THR A 1033 -12.43 39.18 -0.97
CA THR A 1033 -13.29 38.73 0.13
C THR A 1033 -12.55 38.64 1.46
N ILE A 1034 -13.29 38.47 2.55
CA ILE A 1034 -12.76 38.19 3.88
C ILE A 1034 -13.38 36.88 4.38
N ARG A 1035 -12.57 36.02 5.01
CA ARG A 1035 -12.99 34.77 5.64
C ARG A 1035 -12.20 34.49 6.92
N THR A 1036 -12.86 33.87 7.89
CA THR A 1036 -12.18 33.21 9.00
C THR A 1036 -12.00 31.73 8.66
N ILE A 1037 -10.76 31.25 8.66
CA ILE A 1037 -10.35 29.88 8.30
C ILE A 1037 -9.53 29.36 9.47
N ASN A 1038 -9.91 28.20 10.04
CA ASN A 1038 -9.25 27.58 11.19
C ASN A 1038 -9.01 28.55 12.39
N GLY A 1039 -9.96 29.47 12.63
CA GLY A 1039 -9.90 30.45 13.72
C GLY A 1039 -9.08 31.73 13.43
N LYS A 1040 -8.39 31.81 12.29
CA LYS A 1040 -7.64 33.00 11.83
C LYS A 1040 -8.41 33.73 10.73
N THR A 1041 -8.36 35.06 10.69
CA THR A 1041 -9.09 35.86 9.68
C THR A 1041 -8.14 36.31 8.58
N TYR A 1042 -8.58 36.14 7.33
CA TYR A 1042 -7.82 36.45 6.13
C TYR A 1042 -8.63 37.37 5.21
N SER A 1043 -7.94 38.38 4.66
CA SER A 1043 -8.40 39.16 3.51
C SER A 1043 -7.77 38.60 2.23
N PHE A 1044 -8.56 38.51 1.17
CA PHE A 1044 -8.15 37.99 -0.14
C PHE A 1044 -8.26 39.10 -1.18
N ASP A 1045 -7.15 39.38 -1.88
CA ASP A 1045 -7.11 40.43 -2.90
C ASP A 1045 -7.81 40.03 -4.21
N LYS A 1046 -7.72 40.90 -5.23
CA LYS A 1046 -8.32 40.66 -6.55
C LYS A 1046 -7.73 39.47 -7.33
N ASN A 1047 -6.54 38.99 -6.94
CA ASN A 1047 -5.84 37.86 -7.51
C ASN A 1047 -5.95 36.61 -6.61
N GLY A 1048 -6.61 36.73 -5.45
CA GLY A 1048 -6.76 35.68 -4.45
C GLY A 1048 -5.61 35.56 -3.45
N LYS A 1049 -4.66 36.50 -3.42
CA LYS A 1049 -3.57 36.51 -2.43
C LYS A 1049 -4.13 36.81 -1.04
N SER A 1050 -3.89 35.92 -0.08
CA SER A 1050 -4.36 36.07 1.30
C SER A 1050 -3.39 36.90 2.16
N THR A 1051 -3.93 37.72 3.04
CA THR A 1051 -3.23 38.40 4.14
C THR A 1051 -4.01 38.19 5.44
N GLU A 1052 -3.34 37.70 6.50
CA GLU A 1052 -3.93 37.55 7.83
C GLU A 1052 -4.16 38.93 8.49
N ILE A 1053 -5.32 39.16 9.11
CA ILE A 1053 -5.79 40.45 9.63
C ILE A 1053 -6.48 40.35 11.00
#